data_AF-A8RBM2-F1
#
_entry.id   AF-A8RBM2-F1
#
_cell.length_a   1.000
_cell.length_b   1.000
_cell.length_c   1.000
_cell.angle_alpha   90.00
_cell.angle_beta   90.00
_cell.angle_gamma   90.00
#
_symmetry.space_group_name_H-M   'P 1'
#
loop_
_entity.id
_entity.type
_entity.pdbx_description
1 polymer ?
#
loop_
_entity_poly.entity_id
_entity_poly.type
_entity_poly.pdbx_seq_one_letter_code
_entity_poly.pdbx_strand_id
1 'polypeptide(L)'
;MNFFTFLIKKNGKKKLNIILLLLVIFFITFMYKGEINVAYTFENTENREQELAGIEQSIKGSEEWLDTYEKGSETYNLISKQLDILQKEKKYHEIRSQSLLDRDWKSYYEADAKLIDLGVEFNESVGHIDEEMNDVNRVNKKFALYMAENGSYFETRFGSIHGFSFLVDMINNYFPLIFAILIVFLASNLYCSSYVDRIDVHKTLPLSKFKKLGSKMLANVALGFGLFIFFATFILLYAGVIEGIGTIHSPVLTYTLKGDDVYVSFMTLLPQLALLGTLVVLFIINTVSVISTFLKRNIVCLLFSLAVILGGMWVTTNIVPLYDVAHLFPTTYFNSLQVISGEMMFTLGNANINFINGVIVLTISNLVLMAAYYFFCDFSWKKKEKVMVVSNESKETYHNDKATKGIWGYIKFTSKRVLCRKSNIVMILLTVVVAVVFLLMNMGNQSKLEETIKGQIINNEKYIQEVQKEQSEHKKGSAEYINYGNLIKDSKNDNEDYKKVLSSIEKEDWETVYTLYPKILEKQITDLKHNESENIDGIQFFQQQIAYFEYLQEHDLAYENIDFPIYGLSFTTSLTKLILPIILTICCIYLLAQFFTLDYVKGLDISVLYPLQSKKTFLTKLMLGIVFTVAMYSVLLLSILLITTLFTGNAGLQQPFMLQNSEGVWQAVSMISMFKKWFFLGVLFTINLSIFVYILSFLIREDMFVLITALLVILGFVYLPKLVRGIAQYAHLFPTTYMDSVNVADGFLAQQYGNTSISISTGISVLLVSIVVQFIICIILNNAYKLRKIRKR
;
A
#
# COMPACT_ATOMS: atom_id res chain seq x y z
N MET A 1 45.48 -2.28 -2.60
CA MET A 1 44.02 -2.59 -2.69
C MET A 1 43.32 -1.43 -3.36
N ASN A 2 42.67 -1.63 -4.51
CA ASN A 2 41.94 -0.56 -5.22
C ASN A 2 40.79 -0.02 -4.34
N PHE A 3 40.52 1.29 -4.39
CA PHE A 3 39.51 1.95 -3.56
C PHE A 3 38.10 1.36 -3.76
N PHE A 4 37.77 0.98 -5.00
CA PHE A 4 36.55 0.22 -5.32
C PHE A 4 36.45 -1.10 -4.54
N THR A 5 37.48 -1.95 -4.60
CA THR A 5 37.53 -3.23 -3.88
C THR A 5 37.45 -3.04 -2.36
N PHE A 6 38.08 -1.98 -1.84
CA PHE A 6 37.95 -1.61 -0.43
C PHE A 6 36.50 -1.33 -0.03
N LEU A 7 35.77 -0.55 -0.84
CA LEU A 7 34.37 -0.20 -0.57
C LEU A 7 33.45 -1.43 -0.56
N ILE A 8 33.60 -2.33 -1.54
CA ILE A 8 32.84 -3.60 -1.59
C ILE A 8 33.16 -4.45 -0.37
N LYS A 9 34.45 -4.65 -0.05
CA LYS A 9 34.87 -5.47 1.09
C LYS A 9 34.40 -4.90 2.43
N LYS A 10 34.37 -3.57 2.57
CA LYS A 10 33.86 -2.89 3.77
C LYS A 10 32.39 -3.18 4.00
N ASN A 11 31.57 -3.14 2.94
CA ASN A 11 30.14 -3.45 3.03
C ASN A 11 29.88 -4.95 3.20
N GLY A 12 30.53 -5.81 2.43
CA GLY A 12 30.33 -7.27 2.51
C GLY A 12 30.73 -7.89 3.85
N LYS A 13 31.73 -7.31 4.55
CA LYS A 13 32.15 -7.80 5.88
C LYS A 13 31.23 -7.38 7.03
N LYS A 14 30.24 -6.52 6.79
CA LYS A 14 29.37 -6.01 7.85
C LYS A 14 28.30 -7.04 8.19
N LYS A 15 28.47 -7.75 9.31
CA LYS A 15 27.57 -8.82 9.76
C LYS A 15 26.10 -8.40 9.86
N LEU A 16 25.82 -7.13 10.18
CA LEU A 16 24.46 -6.61 10.28
C LEU A 16 23.70 -6.61 8.94
N ASN A 17 24.40 -6.60 7.79
CA ASN A 17 23.74 -6.69 6.48
C ASN A 17 23.03 -8.04 6.28
N ILE A 18 23.47 -9.09 6.98
CA ILE A 18 22.85 -10.42 6.92
C ILE A 18 21.41 -10.37 7.44
N ILE A 19 21.12 -9.54 8.45
CA ILE A 19 19.76 -9.38 8.99
C ILE A 19 18.80 -8.93 7.88
N LEU A 20 19.22 -7.97 7.05
CA LEU A 20 18.39 -7.45 5.96
C LEU A 20 18.16 -8.51 4.87
N LEU A 21 19.20 -9.26 4.51
CA LEU A 21 19.06 -10.35 3.55
C LEU A 21 18.09 -11.43 4.04
N LEU A 22 18.20 -11.81 5.31
CA LEU A 22 17.30 -12.79 5.92
C LEU A 22 15.84 -12.33 5.97
N LEU A 23 15.59 -11.04 6.22
CA LEU A 23 14.24 -10.48 6.19
C LEU A 23 13.61 -10.58 4.80
N VAL A 24 14.39 -10.28 3.75
CA VAL A 24 13.90 -10.36 2.37
C VAL A 24 13.72 -11.82 1.95
N ILE A 25 14.62 -12.72 2.34
CA ILE A 25 14.46 -14.17 2.12
C ILE A 25 13.17 -14.67 2.78
N PHE A 26 12.93 -14.30 4.05
CA PHE A 26 11.70 -14.66 4.76
C PHE A 26 10.47 -14.14 4.00
N PHE A 27 10.47 -12.87 3.60
CA PHE A 27 9.39 -12.30 2.79
C PHE A 27 9.13 -13.10 1.51
N ILE A 28 10.17 -13.39 0.72
CA ILE A 28 10.06 -14.20 -0.52
C ILE A 28 9.48 -15.57 -0.22
N THR A 29 9.93 -16.24 0.85
CA THR A 29 9.41 -17.55 1.25
C THR A 29 7.92 -17.51 1.61
N PHE A 30 7.48 -16.47 2.33
CA PHE A 30 6.06 -16.30 2.66
C PHE A 30 5.20 -16.03 1.44
N MET A 31 5.69 -15.17 0.53
CA MET A 31 5.01 -14.89 -0.73
C MET A 31 4.85 -16.15 -1.58
N TYR A 32 5.95 -16.90 -1.75
CA TYR A 32 5.92 -18.15 -2.50
C TYR A 32 4.92 -19.17 -1.95
N LYS A 33 4.86 -19.30 -0.60
CA LYS A 33 3.87 -20.19 0.03
C LYS A 33 2.43 -19.71 -0.19
N GLY A 34 2.22 -18.39 -0.24
CA GLY A 34 0.96 -17.78 -0.63
C GLY A 34 0.54 -18.16 -2.05
N GLU A 35 1.45 -17.99 -3.01
CA GLU A 35 1.22 -18.31 -4.43
C GLU A 35 0.88 -19.80 -4.64
N ILE A 36 1.61 -20.71 -3.99
CA ILE A 36 1.28 -22.15 -4.03
C ILE A 36 -0.14 -22.42 -3.54
N ASN A 37 -0.52 -21.81 -2.42
CA ASN A 37 -1.86 -22.02 -1.88
C ASN A 37 -2.91 -21.50 -2.87
N VAL A 38 -2.70 -20.33 -3.49
CA VAL A 38 -3.63 -19.78 -4.49
C VAL A 38 -3.76 -20.71 -5.70
N ALA A 39 -2.64 -21.16 -6.27
CA ALA A 39 -2.64 -22.01 -7.46
C ALA A 39 -3.40 -23.33 -7.26
N TYR A 40 -3.23 -23.97 -6.09
CA TYR A 40 -3.88 -25.26 -5.79
C TYR A 40 -5.21 -25.14 -5.04
N THR A 41 -5.71 -23.93 -4.76
CA THR A 41 -6.98 -23.77 -4.03
C THR A 41 -8.13 -24.43 -4.78
N PHE A 42 -8.22 -24.23 -6.10
CA PHE A 42 -9.31 -24.74 -6.94
C PHE A 42 -9.03 -26.11 -7.55
N GLU A 43 -7.75 -26.47 -7.73
CA GLU A 43 -7.33 -27.71 -8.40
C GLU A 43 -7.10 -28.89 -7.43
N ASN A 44 -7.54 -28.75 -6.17
CA ASN A 44 -7.44 -29.84 -5.20
C ASN A 44 -8.41 -30.99 -5.55
N THR A 45 -8.16 -32.19 -5.03
CA THR A 45 -8.97 -33.37 -5.36
C THR A 45 -10.44 -33.23 -4.95
N GLU A 46 -10.72 -32.68 -3.77
CA GLU A 46 -12.09 -32.53 -3.26
C GLU A 46 -12.92 -31.61 -4.16
N ASN A 47 -12.36 -30.47 -4.57
CA ASN A 47 -13.05 -29.54 -5.46
C ASN A 47 -13.31 -30.15 -6.84
N ARG A 48 -12.33 -30.88 -7.41
CA ARG A 48 -12.50 -31.54 -8.71
C ARG A 48 -13.59 -32.62 -8.66
N GLU A 49 -13.66 -33.39 -7.57
CA GLU A 49 -14.72 -34.38 -7.37
C GLU A 49 -16.09 -33.71 -7.18
N GLN A 50 -16.16 -32.60 -6.45
CA GLN A 50 -17.39 -31.83 -6.28
C GLN A 50 -17.88 -31.19 -7.58
N GLU A 51 -16.99 -30.61 -8.40
CA GLU A 51 -17.34 -30.05 -9.71
C GLU A 51 -17.94 -31.13 -10.63
N LEU A 52 -17.26 -32.28 -10.74
CA LEU A 52 -17.74 -33.39 -11.56
C LEU A 52 -19.10 -33.92 -11.06
N ALA A 53 -19.28 -34.08 -9.75
CA ALA A 53 -20.55 -34.51 -9.17
C ALA A 53 -21.69 -33.51 -9.46
N GLY A 54 -21.41 -32.20 -9.40
CA GLY A 54 -22.36 -31.15 -9.75
C GLY A 54 -22.79 -31.19 -11.22
N ILE A 55 -21.83 -31.41 -12.13
CA ILE A 55 -22.12 -31.59 -13.56
C ILE A 55 -22.94 -32.85 -13.80
N GLU A 56 -22.58 -33.99 -13.18
CA GLU A 56 -23.35 -35.24 -13.30
C GLU A 56 -24.79 -35.11 -12.81
N GLN A 57 -25.00 -34.40 -11.71
CA GLN A 57 -26.33 -34.11 -11.19
C GLN A 57 -27.12 -33.23 -12.17
N SER A 58 -26.49 -32.23 -12.79
CA SER A 58 -27.11 -31.33 -13.76
C SER A 58 -27.48 -32.03 -15.06
N ILE A 59 -26.63 -32.96 -15.52
CA ILE A 59 -26.92 -33.86 -16.65
C ILE A 59 -28.18 -34.69 -16.35
N LYS A 60 -28.20 -35.36 -15.19
CA LYS A 60 -29.33 -36.19 -14.80
C LYS A 60 -30.65 -35.40 -14.70
N GLY A 61 -30.61 -34.21 -14.11
CA GLY A 61 -31.78 -33.32 -14.05
C GLY A 61 -32.26 -32.88 -15.44
N SER A 62 -31.34 -32.59 -16.36
CA SER A 62 -31.68 -32.24 -17.74
C SER A 62 -32.30 -33.42 -18.51
N GLU A 63 -31.81 -34.65 -18.31
CA GLU A 63 -32.40 -35.87 -18.86
C GLU A 63 -33.84 -36.09 -18.36
N GLU A 64 -34.07 -35.94 -17.05
CA GLU A 64 -35.41 -36.04 -16.43
C GLU A 64 -36.38 -34.96 -16.98
N TRP A 65 -35.89 -33.74 -17.24
CA TRP A 65 -36.70 -32.69 -17.85
C TRP A 65 -37.05 -32.99 -19.32
N LEU A 66 -36.13 -33.56 -20.10
CA LEU A 66 -36.43 -33.95 -21.49
C LEU A 66 -37.55 -34.98 -21.58
N ASP A 67 -37.70 -35.86 -20.59
CA ASP A 67 -38.80 -36.82 -20.51
C ASP A 67 -40.16 -36.16 -20.19
N THR A 68 -40.13 -34.93 -19.66
CA THR A 68 -41.34 -34.19 -19.23
C THR A 68 -41.90 -33.30 -20.35
N TYR A 69 -41.05 -32.80 -21.27
CA TYR A 69 -41.47 -31.87 -22.32
C TYR A 69 -41.70 -32.56 -23.67
N GLU A 70 -42.63 -32.04 -24.46
CA GLU A 70 -42.92 -32.59 -25.80
C GLU A 70 -41.72 -32.41 -26.73
N LYS A 71 -41.35 -33.50 -27.41
CA LYS A 71 -40.21 -33.54 -28.31
C LYS A 71 -40.37 -32.52 -29.44
N GLY A 72 -39.40 -31.63 -29.57
CA GLY A 72 -39.37 -30.58 -30.59
C GLY A 72 -40.00 -29.25 -30.16
N SER A 73 -40.57 -29.16 -28.94
CA SER A 73 -40.93 -27.87 -28.34
C SER A 73 -39.69 -26.98 -28.13
N GLU A 74 -39.92 -25.67 -28.03
CA GLU A 74 -38.83 -24.70 -27.78
C GLU A 74 -38.07 -25.03 -26.50
N THR A 75 -38.79 -25.34 -25.41
CA THR A 75 -38.22 -25.77 -24.13
C THR A 75 -37.43 -27.08 -24.26
N TYR A 76 -37.96 -28.08 -24.98
CA TYR A 76 -37.25 -29.34 -25.24
C TYR A 76 -35.93 -29.10 -25.99
N ASN A 77 -35.95 -28.27 -27.03
CA ASN A 77 -34.75 -27.98 -27.83
C ASN A 77 -33.69 -27.22 -27.01
N LEU A 78 -34.12 -26.30 -26.13
CA LEU A 78 -33.24 -25.56 -25.23
C LEU A 78 -32.57 -26.49 -24.20
N ILE A 79 -33.36 -27.34 -23.52
CA ILE A 79 -32.83 -28.32 -22.56
C ILE A 79 -31.91 -29.33 -23.29
N SER A 80 -32.27 -29.74 -24.51
CA SER A 80 -31.44 -30.66 -25.30
C SER A 80 -30.10 -30.02 -25.68
N LYS A 81 -30.07 -28.72 -25.97
CA LYS A 81 -28.83 -27.97 -26.23
C LYS A 81 -27.99 -27.89 -24.95
N GLN A 82 -28.61 -27.56 -23.82
CA GLN A 82 -27.93 -27.50 -22.51
C GLN A 82 -27.33 -28.85 -22.11
N LEU A 83 -28.06 -29.94 -22.32
CA LEU A 83 -27.57 -31.29 -22.06
C LEU A 83 -26.34 -31.63 -22.91
N ASP A 84 -26.31 -31.26 -24.19
CA ASP A 84 -25.14 -31.46 -25.06
C ASP A 84 -23.91 -30.65 -24.56
N ILE A 85 -24.13 -29.42 -24.09
CA ILE A 85 -23.07 -28.58 -23.49
C ILE A 85 -22.55 -29.24 -22.22
N LEU A 86 -23.43 -29.65 -21.30
CA LEU A 86 -23.06 -30.31 -20.03
C LEU A 86 -22.30 -31.63 -20.24
N GLN A 87 -22.69 -32.42 -21.26
CA GLN A 87 -21.98 -33.66 -21.60
C GLN A 87 -20.56 -33.39 -22.13
N LYS A 88 -20.39 -32.33 -22.94
CA LYS A 88 -19.06 -31.88 -23.38
C LYS A 88 -18.24 -31.33 -22.21
N GLU A 89 -18.87 -30.56 -21.32
CA GLU A 89 -18.26 -30.00 -20.13
C GLU A 89 -17.70 -31.11 -19.24
N LYS A 90 -18.50 -32.13 -18.91
CA LYS A 90 -18.05 -33.32 -18.18
C LYS A 90 -16.80 -33.94 -18.81
N LYS A 91 -16.84 -34.19 -20.12
CA LYS A 91 -15.71 -34.78 -20.86
C LYS A 91 -14.43 -33.94 -20.71
N TYR A 92 -14.52 -32.62 -20.87
CA TYR A 92 -13.35 -31.75 -20.76
C TYR A 92 -12.87 -31.55 -19.32
N HIS A 93 -13.75 -31.58 -18.32
CA HIS A 93 -13.36 -31.64 -16.91
C HIS A 93 -12.60 -32.94 -16.58
N GLU A 94 -13.05 -34.08 -17.09
CA GLU A 94 -12.34 -35.36 -16.94
C GLU A 94 -10.95 -35.31 -17.59
N ILE A 95 -10.85 -34.77 -18.82
CA ILE A 95 -9.56 -34.57 -19.49
C ILE A 95 -8.67 -33.64 -18.66
N ARG A 96 -9.17 -32.47 -18.24
CA ARG A 96 -8.41 -31.50 -17.42
C ARG A 96 -7.88 -32.15 -16.14
N SER A 97 -8.74 -32.85 -15.41
CA SER A 97 -8.40 -33.51 -14.15
C SER A 97 -7.35 -34.61 -14.34
N GLN A 98 -7.51 -35.45 -15.36
CA GLN A 98 -6.57 -36.52 -15.67
C GLN A 98 -5.22 -35.97 -16.16
N SER A 99 -5.24 -34.98 -17.04
CA SER A 99 -4.05 -34.29 -17.53
C SER A 99 -3.25 -33.60 -16.42
N LEU A 100 -3.92 -33.07 -15.38
CA LEU A 100 -3.24 -32.54 -14.18
C LEU A 100 -2.46 -33.64 -13.44
N LEU A 101 -3.05 -34.83 -13.28
CA LEU A 101 -2.43 -35.98 -12.61
C LEU A 101 -1.26 -36.56 -13.43
N ASP A 102 -1.44 -36.65 -14.75
CA ASP A 102 -0.45 -37.18 -15.69
C ASP A 102 0.66 -36.17 -16.01
N ARG A 103 0.51 -34.92 -15.55
CA ARG A 103 1.40 -33.79 -15.87
C ARG A 103 1.45 -33.47 -17.37
N ASP A 104 0.36 -33.73 -18.08
CA ASP A 104 0.18 -33.33 -19.48
C ASP A 104 -0.42 -31.92 -19.55
N TRP A 105 0.44 -30.92 -19.38
CA TRP A 105 0.02 -29.52 -19.28
C TRP A 105 -0.63 -29.00 -20.56
N LYS A 106 -0.22 -29.49 -21.73
CA LYS A 106 -0.81 -29.07 -22.99
C LYS A 106 -2.28 -29.47 -23.04
N SER A 107 -2.58 -30.74 -22.78
CA SER A 107 -3.96 -31.24 -22.75
C SER A 107 -4.78 -30.60 -21.62
N TYR A 108 -4.15 -30.32 -20.46
CA TYR A 108 -4.80 -29.58 -19.37
C TYR A 108 -5.29 -28.20 -19.84
N TYR A 109 -4.43 -27.39 -20.45
CA TYR A 109 -4.79 -26.04 -20.88
C TYR A 109 -5.69 -26.03 -22.13
N GLU A 110 -5.55 -26.99 -23.04
CA GLU A 110 -6.48 -27.15 -24.16
C GLU A 110 -7.89 -27.50 -23.68
N ALA A 111 -8.00 -28.36 -22.66
CA ALA A 111 -9.28 -28.66 -22.01
C ALA A 111 -9.84 -27.44 -21.27
N ASP A 112 -9.00 -26.71 -20.54
CA ASP A 112 -9.42 -25.50 -19.80
C ASP A 112 -9.96 -24.41 -20.75
N ALA A 113 -9.28 -24.16 -21.87
CA ALA A 113 -9.77 -23.24 -22.90
C ALA A 113 -11.12 -23.68 -23.50
N LYS A 114 -11.37 -24.99 -23.61
CA LYS A 114 -12.65 -25.54 -24.07
C LYS A 114 -13.75 -25.42 -23.03
N LEU A 115 -13.44 -25.58 -21.75
CA LEU A 115 -14.40 -25.37 -20.66
C LEU A 115 -14.88 -23.92 -20.61
N ILE A 116 -13.98 -22.96 -20.82
CA ILE A 116 -14.35 -21.53 -20.90
C ILE A 116 -15.32 -21.29 -22.06
N ASP A 117 -15.06 -21.85 -23.24
CA ASP A 117 -15.97 -21.73 -24.40
C ASP A 117 -17.36 -22.31 -24.12
N LEU A 118 -17.42 -23.47 -23.46
CA LEU A 118 -18.68 -24.12 -23.10
C LEU A 118 -19.46 -23.33 -22.05
N GLY A 119 -18.79 -22.72 -21.07
CA GLY A 119 -19.42 -21.86 -20.08
C GLY A 119 -20.05 -20.62 -20.70
N VAL A 120 -19.37 -19.98 -21.66
CA VAL A 120 -19.93 -18.86 -22.43
C VAL A 120 -21.14 -19.32 -23.26
N GLU A 121 -21.02 -20.45 -23.98
CA GLU A 121 -22.12 -21.00 -24.78
C GLU A 121 -23.35 -21.36 -23.91
N PHE A 122 -23.11 -21.88 -22.70
CA PHE A 122 -24.17 -22.17 -21.73
C PHE A 122 -24.88 -20.89 -21.30
N ASN A 123 -24.13 -19.87 -20.88
CA ASN A 123 -24.67 -18.57 -20.44
C ASN A 123 -25.50 -17.88 -21.53
N GLU A 124 -25.00 -17.88 -22.78
CA GLU A 124 -25.75 -17.39 -23.94
C GLU A 124 -27.05 -18.18 -24.16
N SER A 125 -27.05 -19.50 -23.89
CA SER A 125 -28.25 -20.34 -24.06
C SER A 125 -29.36 -20.05 -23.05
N VAL A 126 -29.01 -19.56 -21.85
CA VAL A 126 -29.97 -19.17 -20.81
C VAL A 126 -30.35 -17.68 -20.87
N GLY A 127 -29.80 -16.93 -21.83
CA GLY A 127 -30.03 -15.49 -21.95
C GLY A 127 -29.32 -14.65 -20.89
N HIS A 128 -28.36 -15.23 -20.16
CA HIS A 128 -27.51 -14.53 -19.20
C HIS A 128 -26.24 -14.04 -19.91
N ILE A 129 -26.22 -12.79 -20.36
CA ILE A 129 -25.03 -12.16 -20.93
C ILE A 129 -24.47 -11.20 -19.89
N ASP A 130 -23.37 -11.60 -19.26
CA ASP A 130 -22.57 -10.74 -18.40
C ASP A 130 -21.31 -10.33 -19.19
N GLU A 131 -21.27 -9.08 -19.64
CA GLU A 131 -20.14 -8.55 -20.41
C GLU A 131 -18.83 -8.56 -19.61
N GLU A 132 -18.87 -8.31 -18.29
CA GLU A 132 -17.67 -8.33 -17.45
C GLU A 132 -17.13 -9.75 -17.30
N MET A 133 -18.01 -10.72 -17.06
CA MET A 133 -17.63 -12.15 -17.01
C MET A 133 -17.04 -12.61 -18.34
N ASN A 134 -17.61 -12.18 -19.46
CA ASN A 134 -17.11 -12.51 -20.79
C ASN A 134 -15.71 -11.94 -21.04
N ASP A 135 -15.41 -10.74 -20.56
CA ASP A 135 -14.06 -10.17 -20.62
C ASP A 135 -13.05 -10.94 -19.76
N VAL A 136 -13.44 -11.36 -18.56
CA VAL A 136 -12.60 -12.21 -17.70
C VAL A 136 -12.31 -13.55 -18.39
N ASN A 137 -13.34 -14.19 -18.93
CA ASN A 137 -13.24 -15.45 -19.66
C ASN A 137 -12.36 -15.33 -20.91
N ARG A 138 -12.48 -14.22 -21.64
CA ARG A 138 -11.63 -13.91 -22.80
C ARG A 138 -10.15 -13.88 -22.41
N VAL A 139 -9.79 -13.23 -21.30
CA VAL A 139 -8.40 -13.16 -20.82
C VAL A 139 -7.93 -14.53 -20.30
N ASN A 140 -8.75 -15.25 -19.55
CA ASN A 140 -8.42 -16.61 -19.07
C ASN A 140 -8.17 -17.57 -20.22
N LYS A 141 -8.99 -17.51 -21.27
CA LYS A 141 -8.80 -18.32 -22.49
C LYS A 141 -7.49 -17.97 -23.20
N LYS A 142 -7.18 -16.67 -23.37
CA LYS A 142 -5.89 -16.24 -23.94
C LYS A 142 -4.71 -16.80 -23.14
N PHE A 143 -4.80 -16.82 -21.81
CA PHE A 143 -3.79 -17.40 -20.94
C PHE A 143 -3.64 -18.91 -21.18
N ALA A 144 -4.75 -19.67 -21.12
CA ALA A 144 -4.72 -21.12 -21.35
C ALA A 144 -4.13 -21.49 -22.72
N LEU A 145 -4.58 -20.81 -23.79
CA LEU A 145 -4.05 -21.03 -25.15
C LEU A 145 -2.55 -20.74 -25.23
N TYR A 146 -2.09 -19.62 -24.67
CA TYR A 146 -0.66 -19.30 -24.63
C TYR A 146 0.14 -20.40 -23.91
N MET A 147 -0.36 -20.89 -22.79
CA MET A 147 0.32 -21.91 -21.99
C MET A 147 0.40 -23.25 -22.73
N ALA A 148 -0.66 -23.65 -23.44
CA ALA A 148 -0.71 -24.84 -24.29
C ALA A 148 0.28 -24.76 -25.47
N GLU A 149 0.32 -23.62 -26.17
CA GLU A 149 1.18 -23.40 -27.34
C GLU A 149 2.67 -23.42 -26.99
N ASN A 150 3.02 -22.89 -25.82
CA ASN A 150 4.43 -22.76 -25.39
C ASN A 150 4.93 -23.95 -24.56
N GLY A 151 4.11 -24.98 -24.36
CA GLY A 151 4.48 -26.17 -23.56
C GLY A 151 4.87 -25.81 -22.12
N SER A 152 4.13 -24.87 -21.52
CA SER A 152 4.44 -24.35 -20.18
C SER A 152 4.03 -25.34 -19.08
N TYR A 153 4.57 -25.14 -17.88
CA TYR A 153 4.20 -25.96 -16.72
C TYR A 153 2.85 -25.53 -16.14
N PHE A 154 2.32 -26.32 -15.20
CA PHE A 154 1.10 -25.96 -14.48
C PHE A 154 1.29 -24.65 -13.69
N GLU A 155 0.47 -23.65 -14.02
CA GLU A 155 0.39 -22.34 -13.41
C GLU A 155 -1.05 -21.86 -13.59
N THR A 156 -1.49 -20.97 -12.71
CA THR A 156 -2.75 -20.26 -12.92
C THR A 156 -2.44 -18.80 -13.21
N ARG A 157 -3.38 -18.07 -13.82
CA ARG A 157 -3.23 -16.62 -14.05
C ARG A 157 -2.93 -15.84 -12.76
N PHE A 158 -3.29 -16.40 -11.60
CA PHE A 158 -3.17 -15.78 -10.28
C PHE A 158 -2.15 -16.45 -9.37
N GLY A 159 -1.46 -17.50 -9.83
CA GLY A 159 -0.64 -18.37 -9.00
C GLY A 159 0.58 -18.84 -9.76
N SER A 160 1.65 -18.06 -9.69
CA SER A 160 2.93 -18.35 -10.34
C SER A 160 3.83 -19.14 -9.41
N ILE A 161 3.91 -20.45 -9.64
CA ILE A 161 4.56 -21.37 -8.70
C ILE A 161 5.92 -21.89 -9.18
N HIS A 162 6.28 -21.73 -10.45
CA HIS A 162 7.58 -22.16 -10.94
C HIS A 162 8.62 -21.04 -10.80
N GLY A 163 9.91 -21.40 -10.82
CA GLY A 163 11.00 -20.46 -10.57
C GLY A 163 10.97 -19.20 -11.43
N PHE A 164 10.81 -19.33 -12.75
CA PHE A 164 10.78 -18.17 -13.65
C PHE A 164 9.50 -17.34 -13.52
N SER A 165 8.32 -17.97 -13.48
CA SER A 165 7.05 -17.25 -13.34
C SER A 165 6.97 -16.52 -12.01
N PHE A 166 7.35 -17.18 -10.91
CA PHE A 166 7.41 -16.53 -9.60
C PHE A 166 8.45 -15.38 -9.57
N LEU A 167 9.58 -15.52 -10.27
CA LEU A 167 10.53 -14.42 -10.42
C LEU A 167 9.92 -13.23 -11.17
N VAL A 168 9.14 -13.49 -12.24
CA VAL A 168 8.44 -12.44 -13.00
C VAL A 168 7.43 -11.72 -12.11
N ASP A 169 6.64 -12.44 -11.33
CA ASP A 169 5.70 -11.85 -10.38
C ASP A 169 6.40 -11.03 -9.30
N MET A 170 7.52 -11.53 -8.78
CA MET A 170 8.35 -10.79 -7.84
C MET A 170 8.91 -9.51 -8.46
N ILE A 171 9.35 -9.55 -9.73
CA ILE A 171 9.81 -8.39 -10.50
C ILE A 171 8.68 -7.38 -10.70
N ASN A 172 7.46 -7.82 -11.00
CA ASN A 172 6.35 -6.92 -11.28
C ASN A 172 5.85 -6.24 -10.00
N ASN A 173 5.61 -7.02 -8.95
CA ASN A 173 4.77 -6.60 -7.84
C ASN A 173 5.56 -6.10 -6.62
N TYR A 174 6.78 -6.61 -6.39
CA TYR A 174 7.46 -6.44 -5.09
C TYR A 174 8.88 -5.85 -5.19
N PHE A 175 9.64 -6.26 -6.20
CA PHE A 175 11.04 -5.87 -6.38
C PHE A 175 11.27 -4.38 -6.58
N PRO A 176 10.43 -3.60 -7.29
CA PRO A 176 10.64 -2.16 -7.42
C PRO A 176 10.75 -1.48 -6.06
N LEU A 177 9.86 -1.83 -5.12
CA LEU A 177 9.85 -1.30 -3.76
C LEU A 177 11.01 -1.85 -2.91
N ILE A 178 11.19 -3.18 -2.88
CA ILE A 178 12.22 -3.83 -2.05
C ILE A 178 13.62 -3.39 -2.46
N PHE A 179 13.93 -3.39 -3.76
CA PHE A 179 15.24 -2.96 -4.23
C PHE A 179 15.46 -1.47 -4.05
N ALA A 180 14.44 -0.62 -4.20
CA ALA A 180 14.56 0.80 -3.87
C ALA A 180 15.01 0.98 -2.41
N ILE A 181 14.37 0.29 -1.47
CA ILE A 181 14.72 0.34 -0.05
C ILE A 181 16.16 -0.15 0.20
N LEU A 182 16.54 -1.31 -0.35
CA LEU A 182 17.87 -1.90 -0.14
C LEU A 182 18.99 -1.07 -0.77
N ILE A 183 18.78 -0.57 -2.00
CA ILE A 183 19.77 0.26 -2.70
C ILE A 183 19.92 1.60 -1.99
N VAL A 184 18.82 2.24 -1.56
CA VAL A 184 18.89 3.48 -0.77
C VAL A 184 19.67 3.25 0.52
N PHE A 185 19.44 2.12 1.20
CA PHE A 185 20.17 1.74 2.40
C PHE A 185 21.68 1.57 2.13
N LEU A 186 22.05 0.76 1.13
CA LEU A 186 23.45 0.52 0.77
C LEU A 186 24.16 1.80 0.34
N ALA A 187 23.52 2.60 -0.53
CA ALA A 187 24.06 3.86 -1.01
C ALA A 187 24.23 4.86 0.13
N SER A 188 23.23 4.99 1.01
CA SER A 188 23.31 5.91 2.17
C SER A 188 24.46 5.53 3.09
N ASN A 189 24.63 4.24 3.37
CA ASN A 189 25.75 3.75 4.17
C ASN A 189 27.10 3.99 3.47
N LEU A 190 27.22 3.69 2.17
CA LEU A 190 28.47 3.87 1.43
C LEU A 190 28.88 5.35 1.35
N TYR A 191 27.97 6.23 0.93
CA TYR A 191 28.27 7.65 0.74
C TYR A 191 28.50 8.39 2.06
N CYS A 192 27.69 8.11 3.09
CA CYS A 192 27.81 8.83 4.35
C CYS A 192 28.89 8.25 5.29
N SER A 193 29.31 6.99 5.12
CA SER A 193 30.34 6.37 5.99
C SER A 193 31.73 6.99 5.90
N SER A 194 31.97 7.92 4.97
CA SER A 194 33.22 8.66 4.88
C SER A 194 33.24 9.94 5.71
N TYR A 195 32.08 10.40 6.18
CA TYR A 195 31.99 11.59 7.03
C TYR A 195 32.22 11.23 8.50
N VAL A 196 33.28 11.79 9.08
CA VAL A 196 33.55 11.79 10.53
C VAL A 196 33.43 13.25 10.98
N ASP A 197 32.55 13.51 11.96
CA ASP A 197 32.24 14.87 12.42
C ASP A 197 31.92 15.88 11.29
N ARG A 198 31.22 15.40 10.25
CA ARG A 198 30.83 16.14 9.03
C ARG A 198 31.99 16.51 8.10
N ILE A 199 33.20 16.03 8.39
CA ILE A 199 34.36 16.13 7.52
C ILE A 199 34.48 14.83 6.73
N ASP A 200 34.57 14.93 5.40
CA ASP A 200 34.76 13.75 4.55
C ASP A 200 36.24 13.31 4.60
N VAL A 201 36.50 12.23 5.34
CA VAL A 201 37.84 11.66 5.51
C VAL A 201 38.37 11.14 4.19
N HIS A 202 37.51 10.76 3.23
CA HIS A 202 37.99 10.31 1.93
C HIS A 202 38.59 11.45 1.10
N LYS A 203 38.39 12.73 1.47
CA LYS A 203 39.08 13.86 0.83
C LYS A 203 40.59 13.80 0.99
N THR A 204 41.10 13.19 2.07
CA THR A 204 42.54 13.07 2.32
C THR A 204 43.22 11.98 1.49
N LEU A 205 42.45 11.11 0.83
CA LEU A 205 43.01 10.08 -0.06
C LEU A 205 43.61 10.74 -1.32
N PRO A 206 44.81 10.30 -1.76
CA PRO A 206 45.50 10.82 -2.95
C PRO A 206 44.85 10.30 -4.25
N LEU A 207 43.57 10.62 -4.43
CA LEU A 207 42.75 10.22 -5.57
C LEU A 207 42.07 11.47 -6.14
N SER A 208 42.04 11.57 -7.46
CA SER A 208 41.29 12.63 -8.14
C SER A 208 39.81 12.56 -7.76
N LYS A 209 39.15 13.73 -7.77
CA LYS A 209 37.72 13.87 -7.46
C LYS A 209 36.87 12.91 -8.31
N PHE A 210 37.11 12.89 -9.62
CA PHE A 210 36.42 12.00 -10.55
C PHE A 210 36.60 10.52 -10.19
N LYS A 211 37.85 10.07 -9.95
CA LYS A 211 38.14 8.67 -9.61
C LYS A 211 37.48 8.24 -8.30
N LYS A 212 37.40 9.15 -7.32
CA LYS A 212 36.77 8.92 -6.02
C LYS A 212 35.25 8.78 -6.13
N LEU A 213 34.60 9.72 -6.83
CA LEU A 213 33.15 9.72 -7.05
C LEU A 213 32.74 8.51 -7.92
N GLY A 214 33.44 8.27 -9.03
CA GLY A 214 33.22 7.13 -9.91
C GLY A 214 33.39 5.78 -9.21
N SER A 215 34.42 5.64 -8.35
CA SER A 215 34.60 4.40 -7.56
C SER A 215 33.47 4.18 -6.56
N LYS A 216 32.92 5.23 -5.93
CA LYS A 216 31.76 5.12 -5.03
C LYS A 216 30.51 4.70 -5.80
N MET A 217 30.28 5.30 -6.97
CA MET A 217 29.14 4.98 -7.83
C MET A 217 29.21 3.53 -8.33
N LEU A 218 30.33 3.13 -8.94
CA LEU A 218 30.55 1.76 -9.42
C LEU A 218 30.39 0.72 -8.31
N ALA A 219 30.89 1.01 -7.09
CA ALA A 219 30.73 0.10 -5.96
C ALA A 219 29.24 -0.09 -5.58
N ASN A 220 28.43 0.97 -5.59
CA ASN A 220 27.00 0.84 -5.33
C ASN A 220 26.25 0.13 -6.46
N VAL A 221 26.61 0.38 -7.72
CA VAL A 221 26.04 -0.32 -8.88
C VAL A 221 26.31 -1.82 -8.78
N ALA A 222 27.57 -2.20 -8.51
CA ALA A 222 27.95 -3.60 -8.32
C ALA A 222 27.22 -4.26 -7.14
N LEU A 223 27.03 -3.54 -6.03
CA LEU A 223 26.27 -4.05 -4.88
C LEU A 223 24.77 -4.18 -5.20
N GLY A 224 24.17 -3.24 -5.93
CA GLY A 224 22.77 -3.28 -6.35
C GLY A 224 22.47 -4.46 -7.28
N PHE A 225 23.25 -4.62 -8.36
CA PHE A 225 23.12 -5.79 -9.24
C PHE A 225 23.45 -7.10 -8.55
N GLY A 226 24.45 -7.10 -7.65
CA GLY A 226 24.78 -8.27 -6.84
C GLY A 226 23.61 -8.74 -5.98
N LEU A 227 22.84 -7.82 -5.39
CA LEU A 227 21.61 -8.16 -4.67
C LEU A 227 20.53 -8.73 -5.59
N PHE A 228 20.32 -8.12 -6.76
CA PHE A 228 19.33 -8.60 -7.73
C PHE A 228 19.63 -10.03 -8.16
N ILE A 229 20.85 -10.29 -8.60
CA ILE A 229 21.30 -11.62 -9.01
C ILE A 229 21.16 -12.60 -7.86
N PHE A 230 21.56 -12.22 -6.63
CA PHE A 230 21.44 -13.08 -5.46
C PHE A 230 19.99 -13.50 -5.19
N PHE A 231 19.04 -12.57 -5.18
CA PHE A 231 17.63 -12.90 -4.92
C PHE A 231 16.98 -13.63 -6.10
N ALA A 232 17.31 -13.28 -7.34
CA ALA A 232 16.83 -14.00 -8.52
C ALA A 232 17.31 -15.46 -8.50
N THR A 233 18.60 -15.70 -8.24
CA THR A 233 19.14 -17.06 -8.08
C THR A 233 18.51 -17.79 -6.91
N PHE A 234 18.31 -17.12 -5.76
CA PHE A 234 17.63 -17.72 -4.61
C PHE A 234 16.21 -18.17 -4.97
N ILE A 235 15.42 -17.32 -5.65
CA ILE A 235 14.07 -17.66 -6.11
C ILE A 235 14.09 -18.87 -7.05
N LEU A 236 14.92 -18.82 -8.10
CA LEU A 236 15.02 -19.90 -9.08
C LEU A 236 15.39 -21.24 -8.44
N LEU A 237 16.29 -21.23 -7.44
CA LEU A 237 16.66 -22.44 -6.71
C LEU A 237 15.57 -22.88 -5.73
N TYR A 238 14.98 -21.94 -4.97
CA TYR A 238 13.99 -22.26 -3.94
C TYR A 238 12.70 -22.81 -4.53
N ALA A 239 12.12 -22.11 -5.50
CA ALA A 239 10.95 -22.60 -6.25
C ALA A 239 11.32 -23.81 -7.12
N GLY A 240 12.53 -23.80 -7.69
CA GLY A 240 13.10 -24.89 -8.48
C GLY A 240 13.13 -26.24 -7.77
N VAL A 241 13.38 -26.25 -6.46
CA VAL A 241 13.40 -27.46 -5.63
C VAL A 241 11.99 -27.94 -5.28
N ILE A 242 11.01 -27.04 -5.20
CA ILE A 242 9.65 -27.36 -4.73
C ILE A 242 8.75 -27.76 -5.90
N GLU A 243 8.54 -26.88 -6.89
CA GLU A 243 7.66 -27.13 -8.04
C GLU A 243 8.45 -27.29 -9.35
N GLY A 244 9.64 -26.69 -9.45
CA GLY A 244 10.49 -26.75 -10.64
C GLY A 244 10.92 -25.38 -11.13
N ILE A 245 11.96 -25.32 -11.97
CA ILE A 245 12.52 -24.05 -12.47
C ILE A 245 11.53 -23.34 -13.39
N GLY A 246 10.69 -24.11 -14.11
CA GLY A 246 9.75 -23.58 -15.09
C GLY A 246 10.42 -23.18 -16.41
N THR A 247 9.76 -22.30 -17.15
CA THR A 247 10.22 -21.80 -18.45
C THR A 247 10.48 -20.30 -18.40
N ILE A 248 11.53 -19.82 -19.06
CA ILE A 248 11.75 -18.37 -19.25
C ILE A 248 10.68 -17.74 -20.16
N HIS A 249 9.88 -18.57 -20.83
CA HIS A 249 8.75 -18.16 -21.65
C HIS A 249 7.46 -17.91 -20.85
N SER A 250 7.55 -17.68 -19.54
CA SER A 250 6.40 -17.30 -18.72
C SER A 250 5.60 -16.16 -19.37
N PRO A 251 4.26 -16.25 -19.33
CA PRO A 251 3.37 -15.26 -19.96
C PRO A 251 3.42 -13.92 -19.25
N VAL A 252 3.50 -12.84 -20.02
CA VAL A 252 3.28 -11.47 -19.54
C VAL A 252 2.20 -10.84 -20.40
N LEU A 253 1.11 -10.37 -19.77
CA LEU A 253 0.03 -9.69 -20.48
C LEU A 253 0.46 -8.29 -20.90
N THR A 254 0.31 -7.96 -22.18
CA THR A 254 0.51 -6.60 -22.70
C THR A 254 -0.80 -5.81 -22.75
N TYR A 255 -0.67 -4.49 -22.70
CA TYR A 255 -1.81 -3.58 -22.68
C TYR A 255 -1.65 -2.46 -23.71
N THR A 256 -2.78 -2.07 -24.28
CA THR A 256 -2.95 -0.81 -25.02
C THR A 256 -3.83 0.13 -24.22
N LEU A 257 -4.00 1.37 -24.69
CA LEU A 257 -4.97 2.30 -24.07
C LEU A 257 -6.42 1.78 -24.10
N LYS A 258 -6.73 0.82 -24.98
CA LYS A 258 -8.07 0.26 -25.13
C LYS A 258 -8.34 -0.93 -24.21
N GLY A 259 -7.31 -1.44 -23.51
CA GLY A 259 -7.42 -2.64 -22.68
C GLY A 259 -6.27 -3.62 -22.88
N ASP A 260 -6.45 -4.84 -22.41
CA ASP A 260 -5.50 -5.94 -22.63
C ASP A 260 -5.36 -6.26 -24.11
N ASP A 261 -4.15 -6.69 -24.50
CA ASP A 261 -3.81 -6.99 -25.89
C ASP A 261 -3.49 -8.47 -26.05
N VAL A 262 -2.25 -8.88 -25.79
CA VAL A 262 -1.79 -10.26 -26.00
C VAL A 262 -0.84 -10.71 -24.89
N TYR A 263 -0.72 -12.02 -24.70
CA TYR A 263 0.35 -12.58 -23.88
C TYR A 263 1.63 -12.68 -24.69
N VAL A 264 2.72 -12.16 -24.14
CA VAL A 264 4.07 -12.27 -24.72
C VAL A 264 5.01 -12.98 -23.76
N SER A 265 6.03 -13.60 -24.34
CA SER A 265 7.07 -14.26 -23.56
C SER A 265 7.92 -13.25 -22.80
N PHE A 266 8.12 -13.47 -21.50
CA PHE A 266 9.02 -12.65 -20.66
C PHE A 266 10.43 -12.47 -21.27
N MET A 267 10.94 -13.50 -21.96
CA MET A 267 12.23 -13.45 -22.65
C MET A 267 12.34 -12.27 -23.65
N THR A 268 11.23 -11.91 -24.31
CA THR A 268 11.19 -10.80 -25.28
C THR A 268 11.29 -9.42 -24.61
N LEU A 269 10.80 -9.30 -23.37
CA LEU A 269 10.80 -8.08 -22.58
C LEU A 269 12.10 -7.88 -21.78
N LEU A 270 12.86 -8.96 -21.56
CA LEU A 270 14.06 -8.97 -20.73
C LEU A 270 15.11 -7.90 -21.11
N PRO A 271 15.43 -7.64 -22.40
CA PRO A 271 16.39 -6.59 -22.77
C PRO A 271 15.91 -5.18 -22.38
N GLN A 272 14.62 -4.89 -22.59
CA GLN A 272 14.02 -3.61 -22.22
C GLN A 272 14.00 -3.43 -20.71
N LEU A 273 13.60 -4.49 -19.98
CA LEU A 273 13.64 -4.54 -18.52
C LEU A 273 15.05 -4.29 -17.98
N ALA A 274 16.07 -4.94 -18.54
CA ALA A 274 17.45 -4.80 -18.11
C ALA A 274 17.97 -3.37 -18.30
N LEU A 275 17.65 -2.73 -19.43
CA LEU A 275 18.05 -1.34 -19.68
C LEU A 275 17.36 -0.38 -18.72
N LEU A 276 16.03 -0.46 -18.61
CA LEU A 276 15.25 0.45 -17.78
C LEU A 276 15.58 0.26 -16.29
N GLY A 277 15.68 -0.99 -15.85
CA GLY A 277 16.09 -1.35 -14.48
C GLY A 277 17.49 -0.83 -14.14
N THR A 278 18.45 -0.87 -15.07
CA THR A 278 19.78 -0.28 -14.88
C THR A 278 19.71 1.22 -14.64
N LEU A 279 18.91 1.93 -15.46
CA LEU A 279 18.74 3.37 -15.34
C LEU A 279 18.03 3.77 -14.03
N VAL A 280 17.07 2.96 -13.56
CA VAL A 280 16.42 3.13 -12.25
C VAL A 280 17.42 2.95 -11.10
N VAL A 281 18.23 1.88 -11.13
CA VAL A 281 19.28 1.65 -10.11
C VAL A 281 20.25 2.84 -10.07
N LEU A 282 20.68 3.34 -11.22
CA LEU A 282 21.53 4.53 -11.31
C LEU A 282 20.83 5.77 -10.73
N PHE A 283 19.56 5.98 -11.05
CA PHE A 283 18.80 7.14 -10.58
C PHE A 283 18.70 7.16 -9.05
N ILE A 284 18.42 6.01 -8.43
CA ILE A 284 18.38 5.87 -6.97
C ILE A 284 19.74 6.20 -6.36
N ILE A 285 20.82 5.61 -6.88
CA ILE A 285 22.18 5.83 -6.38
C ILE A 285 22.57 7.30 -6.50
N ASN A 286 22.29 7.93 -7.64
CA ASN A 286 22.60 9.33 -7.90
C ASN A 286 21.80 10.26 -6.99
N THR A 287 20.50 10.00 -6.81
CA THR A 287 19.65 10.76 -5.88
C THR A 287 20.20 10.71 -4.45
N VAL A 288 20.53 9.51 -3.95
CA VAL A 288 21.13 9.33 -2.62
C VAL A 288 22.48 10.05 -2.53
N SER A 289 23.29 10.03 -3.60
CA SER A 289 24.59 10.70 -3.62
C SER A 289 24.46 12.22 -3.44
N VAL A 290 23.50 12.85 -4.12
CA VAL A 290 23.20 14.28 -3.99
C VAL A 290 22.71 14.58 -2.56
N ILE A 291 21.74 13.82 -2.07
CA ILE A 291 21.19 13.98 -0.71
C ILE A 291 22.29 13.84 0.36
N SER A 292 23.19 12.86 0.20
CA SER A 292 24.27 12.58 1.16
C SER A 292 25.21 13.76 1.38
N THR A 293 25.37 14.59 0.35
CA THR A 293 26.27 15.75 0.35
C THR A 293 25.76 16.86 1.27
N PHE A 294 24.44 17.06 1.32
CA PHE A 294 23.80 18.07 2.16
C PHE A 294 23.63 17.59 3.61
N LEU A 295 23.27 16.31 3.81
CA LEU A 295 22.90 15.79 5.12
C LEU A 295 24.09 15.26 5.94
N LYS A 296 25.09 14.65 5.28
CA LYS A 296 26.37 14.16 5.86
C LYS A 296 26.24 13.20 7.06
N ARG A 297 25.05 12.68 7.33
CA ARG A 297 24.76 11.74 8.44
C ARG A 297 23.97 10.55 7.91
N ASN A 298 24.50 9.35 8.16
CA ASN A 298 23.95 8.06 7.76
C ASN A 298 22.42 7.97 7.93
N ILE A 299 21.93 8.04 9.16
CA ILE A 299 20.50 7.84 9.47
C ILE A 299 19.59 8.90 8.84
N VAL A 300 20.06 10.15 8.74
CA VAL A 300 19.27 11.24 8.14
C VAL A 300 19.24 11.09 6.63
N CYS A 301 20.37 10.76 6.00
CA CYS A 301 20.46 10.49 4.57
C CYS A 301 19.54 9.33 4.17
N LEU A 302 19.55 8.24 4.94
CA LEU A 302 18.67 7.10 4.71
C LEU A 302 17.21 7.52 4.70
N LEU A 303 16.75 8.19 5.77
CA LEU A 303 15.35 8.57 5.92
C LEU A 303 14.87 9.51 4.80
N PHE A 304 15.64 10.57 4.51
CA PHE A 304 15.26 11.53 3.46
C PHE A 304 15.28 10.89 2.08
N SER A 305 16.25 10.01 1.80
CA SER A 305 16.31 9.33 0.50
C SER A 305 15.15 8.36 0.34
N LEU A 306 14.75 7.63 1.40
CA LEU A 306 13.55 6.79 1.37
C LEU A 306 12.30 7.64 1.14
N ALA A 307 12.16 8.78 1.84
CA ALA A 307 11.01 9.67 1.66
C ALA A 307 10.91 10.22 0.22
N VAL A 308 12.02 10.65 -0.37
CA VAL A 308 12.03 11.17 -1.74
C VAL A 308 11.75 10.08 -2.77
N ILE A 309 12.40 8.91 -2.65
CA ILE A 309 12.25 7.82 -3.63
C ILE A 309 10.87 7.16 -3.51
N LEU A 310 10.50 6.70 -2.31
CA LEU A 310 9.22 6.00 -2.11
C LEU A 310 8.04 6.96 -2.21
N GLY A 311 8.18 8.18 -1.68
CA GLY A 311 7.16 9.22 -1.83
C GLY A 311 6.97 9.60 -3.29
N GLY A 312 8.04 9.72 -4.06
CA GLY A 312 7.96 9.97 -5.50
C GLY A 312 7.25 8.84 -6.25
N MET A 313 7.56 7.57 -5.96
CA MET A 313 6.85 6.41 -6.54
C MET A 313 5.35 6.46 -6.24
N TRP A 314 5.00 6.69 -4.98
CA TRP A 314 3.60 6.72 -4.53
C TRP A 314 2.82 7.87 -5.15
N VAL A 315 3.40 9.07 -5.13
CA VAL A 315 2.79 10.30 -5.68
C VAL A 315 2.48 10.15 -7.17
N THR A 316 3.40 9.59 -7.96
CA THR A 316 3.21 9.47 -9.41
C THR A 316 2.14 8.48 -9.83
N THR A 317 1.80 7.50 -8.99
CA THR A 317 0.86 6.43 -9.34
C THR A 317 -0.48 6.50 -8.60
N ASN A 318 -0.62 7.33 -7.57
CA ASN A 318 -1.84 7.40 -6.75
C ASN A 318 -2.49 8.79 -6.74
N ILE A 319 -1.82 9.83 -7.22
CA ILE A 319 -2.38 11.18 -7.26
C ILE A 319 -2.94 11.46 -8.66
N VAL A 320 -4.25 11.31 -8.81
CA VAL A 320 -4.98 11.44 -10.09
C VAL A 320 -4.63 12.72 -10.86
N PRO A 321 -4.58 13.94 -10.25
CA PRO A 321 -4.21 15.15 -10.98
C PRO A 321 -2.81 15.14 -11.61
N LEU A 322 -1.93 14.22 -11.21
CA LEU A 322 -0.59 14.08 -11.76
C LEU A 322 -0.50 13.08 -12.92
N TYR A 323 -1.57 12.34 -13.23
CA TYR A 323 -1.53 11.27 -14.24
C TYR A 323 -1.16 11.80 -15.63
N ASP A 324 -1.66 12.98 -16.02
CA ASP A 324 -1.36 13.63 -17.30
C ASP A 324 0.13 13.95 -17.47
N VAL A 325 0.80 14.30 -16.37
CA VAL A 325 2.21 14.69 -16.34
C VAL A 325 3.13 13.59 -15.80
N ALA A 326 2.58 12.42 -15.45
CA ALA A 326 3.31 11.33 -14.81
C ALA A 326 4.51 10.84 -15.65
N HIS A 327 4.40 10.88 -16.98
CA HIS A 327 5.48 10.52 -17.91
C HIS A 327 6.74 11.40 -17.77
N LEU A 328 6.67 12.57 -17.15
CA LEU A 328 7.84 13.44 -16.93
C LEU A 328 8.62 13.07 -15.66
N PHE A 329 8.04 12.28 -14.77
CA PHE A 329 8.65 11.94 -13.50
C PHE A 329 9.49 10.66 -13.61
N PRO A 330 10.77 10.67 -13.19
CA PRO A 330 11.62 9.49 -13.20
C PRO A 330 11.07 8.31 -12.38
N THR A 331 10.30 8.59 -11.33
CA THR A 331 9.75 7.58 -10.42
C THR A 331 8.64 6.75 -11.02
N THR A 332 7.94 7.25 -12.04
CA THR A 332 6.94 6.50 -12.82
C THR A 332 7.53 5.25 -13.47
N TYR A 333 8.83 5.30 -13.80
CA TYR A 333 9.54 4.23 -14.51
C TYR A 333 10.15 3.15 -13.60
N PHE A 334 9.93 3.23 -12.29
CA PHE A 334 10.47 2.26 -11.33
C PHE A 334 9.82 0.88 -11.48
N ASN A 335 8.52 0.82 -11.77
CA ASN A 335 7.83 -0.41 -12.13
C ASN A 335 8.12 -0.75 -13.59
N SER A 336 9.37 -1.13 -13.86
CA SER A 336 9.90 -1.24 -15.21
C SER A 336 9.14 -2.25 -16.07
N LEU A 337 8.67 -3.35 -15.48
CA LEU A 337 7.89 -4.36 -16.19
C LEU A 337 6.49 -3.84 -16.60
N GLN A 338 5.79 -3.13 -15.70
CA GLN A 338 4.51 -2.49 -16.01
C GLN A 338 4.61 -1.41 -17.10
N VAL A 339 5.75 -0.72 -17.20
CA VAL A 339 5.98 0.26 -18.26
C VAL A 339 6.17 -0.41 -19.62
N ILE A 340 6.99 -1.47 -19.68
CA ILE A 340 7.30 -2.15 -20.95
C ILE A 340 6.16 -3.06 -21.43
N SER A 341 5.32 -3.58 -20.52
CA SER A 341 4.09 -4.30 -20.87
C SER A 341 2.95 -3.38 -21.31
N GLY A 342 3.04 -2.07 -21.00
CA GLY A 342 1.97 -1.10 -21.26
C GLY A 342 0.93 -1.00 -20.14
N GLU A 343 1.02 -1.83 -19.10
CA GLU A 343 0.11 -1.81 -17.94
C GLU A 343 0.07 -0.43 -17.27
N MET A 344 1.23 0.22 -17.08
CA MET A 344 1.29 1.55 -16.46
C MET A 344 0.64 2.63 -17.33
N MET A 345 0.76 2.52 -18.66
CA MET A 345 0.10 3.41 -19.61
C MET A 345 -1.42 3.28 -19.53
N PHE A 346 -1.92 2.05 -19.46
CA PHE A 346 -3.33 1.75 -19.33
C PHE A 346 -3.89 2.25 -18.00
N THR A 347 -3.27 1.88 -16.87
CA THR A 347 -3.73 2.22 -15.51
C THR A 347 -3.78 3.73 -15.28
N LEU A 348 -2.83 4.49 -15.84
CA LEU A 348 -2.79 5.95 -15.69
C LEU A 348 -3.47 6.71 -16.84
N GLY A 349 -3.98 6.01 -17.85
CA GLY A 349 -4.61 6.63 -19.03
C GLY A 349 -3.66 7.54 -19.84
N ASN A 350 -2.35 7.29 -19.82
CA ASN A 350 -1.36 8.19 -20.41
C ASN A 350 -0.44 7.47 -21.41
N ALA A 351 -0.72 7.68 -22.71
CA ALA A 351 0.02 7.13 -23.85
C ALA A 351 1.54 7.38 -23.83
N ASN A 352 1.96 8.47 -23.18
CA ASN A 352 3.35 8.88 -23.14
C ASN A 352 4.18 8.07 -22.12
N ILE A 353 3.54 7.24 -21.29
CA ILE A 353 4.25 6.34 -20.39
C ILE A 353 4.64 5.08 -21.15
N ASN A 354 5.81 5.12 -21.79
CA ASN A 354 6.33 4.01 -22.57
C ASN A 354 7.85 3.85 -22.37
N PHE A 355 8.39 2.76 -22.91
CA PHE A 355 9.81 2.43 -22.82
C PHE A 355 10.74 3.56 -23.30
N ILE A 356 10.44 4.18 -24.45
CA ILE A 356 11.31 5.21 -25.06
C ILE A 356 11.37 6.45 -24.16
N ASN A 357 10.22 6.95 -23.72
CA ASN A 357 10.17 8.10 -22.81
C ASN A 357 10.84 7.77 -21.47
N GLY A 358 10.68 6.55 -20.97
CA GLY A 358 11.39 6.09 -19.77
C GLY A 358 12.90 6.16 -19.89
N VAL A 359 13.47 5.67 -21.01
CA VAL A 359 14.91 5.77 -21.28
C VAL A 359 15.35 7.23 -21.34
N ILE A 360 14.62 8.10 -22.03
CA ILE A 360 14.94 9.53 -22.17
C ILE A 360 14.94 10.23 -20.80
N VAL A 361 13.82 10.13 -20.06
CA VAL A 361 13.61 10.83 -18.79
C VAL A 361 14.62 10.36 -17.74
N LEU A 362 14.83 9.05 -17.60
CA LEU A 362 15.81 8.52 -16.66
C LEU A 362 17.24 8.87 -17.04
N THR A 363 17.59 8.86 -18.33
CA THR A 363 18.95 9.23 -18.78
C THR A 363 19.24 10.70 -18.47
N ILE A 364 18.33 11.61 -18.85
CA ILE A 364 18.48 13.05 -18.58
C ILE A 364 18.57 13.29 -17.08
N SER A 365 17.68 12.69 -16.29
CA SER A 365 17.66 12.85 -14.84
C SER A 365 18.94 12.34 -14.18
N ASN A 366 19.47 11.20 -14.63
CA ASN A 366 20.75 10.67 -14.16
C ASN A 366 21.91 11.61 -14.47
N LEU A 367 21.96 12.19 -15.68
CA LEU A 367 23.01 13.15 -16.06
C LEU A 367 22.94 14.41 -15.19
N VAL A 368 21.74 14.95 -14.97
CA VAL A 368 21.52 16.13 -14.11
C VAL A 368 21.95 15.84 -12.67
N LEU A 369 21.55 14.70 -12.10
CA LEU A 369 21.93 14.32 -10.73
C LEU A 369 23.42 14.05 -10.59
N MET A 370 24.06 13.45 -11.59
CA MET A 370 25.50 13.21 -11.60
C MET A 370 26.27 14.53 -11.66
N ALA A 371 25.83 15.48 -12.50
CA ALA A 371 26.38 16.83 -12.55
C ALA A 371 26.20 17.55 -11.20
N ALA A 372 25.00 17.52 -10.63
CA ALA A 372 24.70 18.10 -9.33
C ALA A 372 25.61 17.50 -8.24
N TYR A 373 25.77 16.18 -8.19
CA TYR A 373 26.66 15.54 -7.22
C TYR A 373 28.12 15.97 -7.42
N TYR A 374 28.60 16.05 -8.67
CA TYR A 374 29.95 16.51 -8.96
C TYR A 374 30.20 17.95 -8.49
N PHE A 375 29.27 18.88 -8.76
CA PHE A 375 29.42 20.28 -8.35
C PHE A 375 29.25 20.46 -6.84
N PHE A 376 28.28 19.80 -6.23
CA PHE A 376 27.95 20.01 -4.83
C PHE A 376 28.78 19.15 -3.85
N CYS A 377 29.54 18.13 -4.26
CA CYS A 377 30.22 17.24 -3.29
C CYS A 377 31.17 17.96 -2.29
N ASP A 378 31.62 19.17 -2.62
CA ASP A 378 32.47 20.00 -1.75
C ASP A 378 31.68 20.98 -0.87
N PHE A 379 30.36 20.98 -0.98
CA PHE A 379 29.45 21.83 -0.23
C PHE A 379 29.63 21.65 1.28
N SER A 380 29.78 22.77 1.98
CA SER A 380 29.87 22.81 3.44
C SER A 380 29.06 23.96 3.98
N TRP A 381 28.18 23.65 4.93
CA TRP A 381 27.51 24.66 5.73
C TRP A 381 28.58 25.39 6.56
N LYS A 382 29.03 26.57 6.12
CA LYS A 382 29.93 27.44 6.91
C LYS A 382 29.27 27.67 8.27
N LYS A 383 29.87 27.14 9.33
CA LYS A 383 29.44 27.43 10.70
C LYS A 383 30.45 28.42 11.27
N LYS A 384 29.99 29.58 11.74
CA LYS A 384 30.76 30.37 12.70
C LYS A 384 30.84 29.52 13.97
N GLU A 385 32.00 28.92 14.23
CA GLU A 385 32.28 28.32 15.53
C GLU A 385 32.37 29.46 16.54
N LYS A 386 31.28 29.68 17.29
CA LYS A 386 31.44 30.25 18.64
C LYS A 386 31.99 29.12 19.48
N VAL A 387 33.30 29.12 19.68
CA VAL A 387 33.94 28.36 20.75
C VAL A 387 33.36 28.92 22.05
N MET A 388 32.34 28.26 22.59
CA MET A 388 31.98 28.49 23.99
C MET A 388 33.07 27.83 24.81
N VAL A 389 34.06 28.65 25.20
CA VAL A 389 34.90 28.36 26.36
C VAL A 389 33.92 28.23 27.52
N VAL A 390 33.63 27.00 27.93
CA VAL A 390 32.95 26.76 29.20
C VAL A 390 33.96 27.16 30.28
N SER A 391 33.81 28.37 30.82
CA SER A 391 34.49 28.75 32.05
C SER A 391 34.03 27.79 33.13
N ASN A 392 34.97 26.99 33.64
CA ASN A 392 34.77 26.14 34.80
C ASN A 392 34.64 27.03 36.05
N GLU A 393 33.44 27.54 36.29
CA GLU A 393 33.05 28.02 37.62
C GLU A 393 31.70 27.42 37.97
N SER A 394 31.74 26.25 38.59
CA SER A 394 30.67 25.80 39.47
C SER A 394 31.30 25.20 40.72
N LYS A 395 31.53 26.05 41.72
CA LYS A 395 31.61 25.61 43.12
C LYS A 395 30.17 25.31 43.55
N GLU A 396 29.73 24.07 43.39
CA GLU A 396 28.58 23.56 44.13
C GLU A 396 29.01 22.40 45.01
N THR A 397 28.86 22.64 46.31
CA THR A 397 29.04 21.75 47.43
C THR A 397 28.29 20.43 47.26
N TYR A 398 29.04 19.34 47.26
CA TYR A 398 28.52 17.97 47.27
C TYR A 398 27.93 17.64 48.65
N HIS A 399 26.62 17.78 48.80
CA HIS A 399 25.85 17.15 49.89
C HIS A 399 24.85 16.10 49.37
N ASN A 400 24.54 15.17 50.27
CA ASN A 400 24.19 13.79 50.03
C ASN A 400 22.72 13.59 49.61
N ASP A 401 22.37 13.99 48.38
CA ASP A 401 21.07 13.72 47.72
C ASP A 401 21.28 13.22 46.27
N LYS A 402 22.11 12.17 46.15
CA LYS A 402 22.85 11.81 44.91
C LYS A 402 22.03 11.12 43.81
N ALA A 403 20.94 10.44 44.12
CA ALA A 403 20.26 9.57 43.14
C ALA A 403 19.17 10.28 42.32
N THR A 404 18.36 11.12 42.98
CA THR A 404 17.26 11.91 42.41
C THR A 404 17.78 13.04 41.52
N LYS A 405 18.81 13.77 41.96
CA LYS A 405 19.48 14.81 41.15
C LYS A 405 20.17 14.23 39.91
N GLY A 406 20.74 13.03 40.00
CA GLY A 406 21.39 12.34 38.88
C GLY A 406 20.42 11.90 37.77
N ILE A 407 19.24 11.37 38.14
CA ILE A 407 18.19 10.97 37.18
C ILE A 407 17.60 12.19 36.47
N TRP A 408 17.28 13.26 37.23
CA TRP A 408 16.80 14.52 36.63
C TRP A 408 17.83 15.15 35.70
N GLY A 409 19.12 15.11 36.05
CA GLY A 409 20.22 15.51 35.18
C GLY A 409 20.26 14.71 33.88
N TYR A 410 20.15 13.38 33.96
CA TYR A 410 20.09 12.50 32.79
C TYR A 410 18.87 12.77 31.89
N ILE A 411 17.68 12.92 32.49
CA ILE A 411 16.45 13.26 31.79
C ILE A 411 16.61 14.60 31.05
N LYS A 412 17.05 15.65 31.76
CA LYS A 412 17.23 16.98 31.18
C LYS A 412 18.26 16.98 30.04
N PHE A 413 19.40 16.33 30.24
CA PHE A 413 20.45 16.20 29.24
C PHE A 413 19.95 15.50 27.97
N THR A 414 19.29 14.35 28.13
CA THR A 414 18.86 13.53 26.99
C THR A 414 17.67 14.17 26.27
N SER A 415 16.72 14.75 26.99
CA SER A 415 15.57 15.48 26.41
C SER A 415 16.02 16.66 25.57
N LYS A 416 16.97 17.48 26.08
CA LYS A 416 17.53 18.60 25.32
C LYS A 416 18.19 18.13 24.02
N ARG A 417 18.88 16.99 24.06
CA ARG A 417 19.57 16.42 22.89
C ARG A 417 18.61 15.92 21.82
N VAL A 418 17.46 15.37 22.21
CA VAL A 418 16.41 14.88 21.28
C VAL A 418 15.61 16.07 20.70
N LEU A 419 15.10 16.95 21.55
CA LEU A 419 14.21 18.05 21.14
C LEU A 419 14.92 19.12 20.32
N CYS A 420 16.17 19.49 20.68
CA CYS A 420 16.92 20.51 19.94
C CYS A 420 17.59 19.99 18.66
N ARG A 421 17.35 18.72 18.28
CA ARG A 421 17.98 18.15 17.10
C ARG A 421 17.23 18.57 15.85
N LYS A 422 17.90 19.36 15.01
CA LYS A 422 17.35 19.90 13.75
C LYS A 422 16.64 18.87 12.87
N SER A 423 17.16 17.65 12.78
CA SER A 423 16.55 16.61 11.94
C SER A 423 15.15 16.19 12.41
N ASN A 424 14.89 16.21 13.72
CA ASN A 424 13.58 15.85 14.26
C ASN A 424 12.55 16.95 13.97
N ILE A 425 12.98 18.23 14.02
CA ILE A 425 12.15 19.38 13.65
C ILE A 425 11.78 19.34 12.16
N VAL A 426 12.74 19.04 11.28
CA VAL A 426 12.47 18.96 9.83
C VAL A 426 11.50 17.83 9.52
N MET A 427 11.55 16.70 10.24
CA MET A 427 10.58 15.62 10.06
C MET A 427 9.15 16.04 10.39
N ILE A 428 8.95 16.73 11.51
CA ILE A 428 7.64 17.26 11.90
C ILE A 428 7.13 18.24 10.83
N LEU A 429 7.99 19.14 10.36
CA LEU A 429 7.62 20.12 9.33
C LEU A 429 7.26 19.43 8.01
N LEU A 430 7.99 18.38 7.61
CA LEU A 430 7.68 17.60 6.41
C LEU A 430 6.30 16.95 6.51
N THR A 431 5.96 16.35 7.65
CA THR A 431 4.62 15.77 7.89
C THR A 431 3.51 16.82 7.79
N VAL A 432 3.75 18.02 8.32
CA VAL A 432 2.79 19.14 8.21
C VAL A 432 2.64 19.61 6.77
N VAL A 433 3.73 19.72 6.00
CA VAL A 433 3.68 20.09 4.57
C VAL A 433 2.86 19.07 3.78
N VAL A 434 3.05 17.77 4.03
CA VAL A 434 2.23 16.73 3.39
C VAL A 434 0.76 16.93 3.74
N ALA A 435 0.42 17.15 5.02
CA ALA A 435 -0.97 17.39 5.42
C ALA A 435 -1.57 18.63 4.72
N VAL A 436 -0.81 19.72 4.57
CA VAL A 436 -1.28 20.92 3.87
C VAL A 436 -1.56 20.65 2.39
N VAL A 437 -0.72 19.84 1.71
CA VAL A 437 -0.96 19.47 0.31
C VAL A 437 -2.27 18.71 0.16
N PHE A 438 -2.53 17.73 1.03
CA PHE A 438 -3.81 17.00 1.03
C PHE A 438 -5.00 17.91 1.34
N LEU A 439 -4.85 18.85 2.27
CA LEU A 439 -5.90 19.82 2.58
C LEU A 439 -6.26 20.65 1.34
N LEU A 440 -5.26 21.18 0.63
CA LEU A 440 -5.48 21.96 -0.59
C LEU A 440 -6.16 21.12 -1.68
N MET A 441 -5.80 19.85 -1.81
CA MET A 441 -6.47 18.93 -2.74
C MET A 441 -7.94 18.71 -2.36
N ASN A 442 -8.25 18.50 -1.08
CA ASN A 442 -9.63 18.30 -0.61
C ASN A 442 -10.49 19.56 -0.76
N MET A 443 -9.90 20.73 -0.51
CA MET A 443 -10.58 22.02 -0.74
C MET A 443 -11.00 22.20 -2.20
N GLY A 444 -10.18 21.74 -3.15
CA GLY A 444 -10.50 21.78 -4.58
C GLY A 444 -11.67 20.88 -4.99
N ASN A 445 -12.07 19.92 -4.15
CA ASN A 445 -13.12 18.94 -4.46
C ASN A 445 -14.42 19.15 -3.68
N GLN A 446 -14.62 20.29 -3.00
CA GLN A 446 -15.87 20.54 -2.26
C GLN A 446 -17.11 20.69 -3.18
N SER A 447 -16.93 21.17 -4.42
CA SER A 447 -18.01 21.32 -5.40
C SER A 447 -18.48 20.00 -6.04
N LYS A 448 -17.98 18.85 -5.58
CA LYS A 448 -18.29 17.56 -6.22
C LYS A 448 -19.78 17.22 -6.22
N LEU A 449 -20.52 17.58 -5.17
CA LEU A 449 -21.98 17.39 -5.14
C LEU A 449 -22.68 18.17 -6.24
N GLU A 450 -22.27 19.43 -6.44
CA GLU A 450 -22.78 20.29 -7.50
C GLU A 450 -22.51 19.69 -8.89
N GLU A 451 -21.28 19.20 -9.11
CA GLU A 451 -20.89 18.50 -10.34
C GLU A 451 -21.71 17.23 -10.57
N THR A 452 -21.92 16.42 -9.53
CA THR A 452 -22.73 15.20 -9.59
C THR A 452 -24.17 15.52 -9.98
N ILE A 453 -24.79 16.52 -9.36
CA ILE A 453 -26.16 16.94 -9.68
C ILE A 453 -26.24 17.46 -11.12
N LYS A 454 -25.28 18.28 -11.57
CA LYS A 454 -25.18 18.73 -12.97
C LYS A 454 -25.06 17.55 -13.94
N GLY A 455 -24.24 16.56 -13.59
CA GLY A 455 -24.08 15.32 -14.35
C GLY A 455 -25.39 14.54 -14.47
N GLN A 456 -26.14 14.39 -13.36
CA GLN A 456 -27.45 13.72 -13.38
C GLN A 456 -28.46 14.45 -14.27
N ILE A 457 -28.51 15.78 -14.21
CA ILE A 457 -29.38 16.58 -15.10
C ILE A 457 -29.03 16.31 -16.57
N ILE A 458 -27.75 16.33 -16.93
CA ILE A 458 -27.29 16.09 -18.31
C ILE A 458 -27.63 14.65 -18.76
N ASN A 459 -27.43 13.67 -17.88
CA ASN A 459 -27.73 12.27 -18.18
C ASN A 459 -29.23 12.04 -18.39
N ASN A 460 -30.06 12.62 -17.52
CA ASN A 460 -31.52 12.58 -17.68
C ASN A 460 -31.96 13.31 -18.95
N GLU A 461 -31.36 14.45 -19.31
CA GLU A 461 -31.67 15.15 -20.56
C GLU A 461 -31.33 14.30 -21.79
N LYS A 462 -30.22 13.55 -21.77
CA LYS A 462 -29.88 12.58 -22.82
C LYS A 462 -30.87 11.41 -22.87
N TYR A 463 -31.17 10.80 -21.73
CA TYR A 463 -32.14 9.71 -21.62
C TYR A 463 -33.52 10.15 -22.15
N ILE A 464 -33.98 11.35 -21.80
CA ILE A 464 -35.21 11.93 -22.34
C ILE A 464 -35.17 12.02 -23.87
N GLN A 465 -34.03 12.42 -24.47
CA GLN A 465 -33.90 12.49 -25.93
C GLN A 465 -33.95 11.11 -26.59
N GLU A 466 -33.29 10.11 -25.99
CA GLU A 466 -33.31 8.72 -26.46
C GLU A 466 -34.72 8.13 -26.39
N VAL A 467 -35.38 8.24 -25.25
CA VAL A 467 -36.75 7.76 -25.06
C VAL A 467 -37.75 8.50 -25.95
N GLN A 468 -37.56 9.81 -26.20
CA GLN A 468 -38.39 10.56 -27.16
C GLN A 468 -38.26 10.03 -28.59
N LYS A 469 -37.07 9.60 -28.97
CA LYS A 469 -36.82 8.99 -30.28
C LYS A 469 -37.54 7.65 -30.37
N GLU A 470 -37.37 6.78 -29.39
CA GLU A 470 -38.07 5.48 -29.33
C GLU A 470 -39.59 5.66 -29.31
N GLN A 471 -40.11 6.59 -28.51
CA GLN A 471 -41.54 6.93 -28.47
C GLN A 471 -42.07 7.31 -29.85
N SER A 472 -41.29 8.03 -30.67
CA SER A 472 -41.69 8.48 -32.00
C SER A 472 -41.81 7.34 -33.03
N GLU A 473 -41.18 6.19 -32.75
CA GLU A 473 -41.22 4.98 -33.58
C GLU A 473 -42.49 4.15 -33.30
N HIS A 474 -43.18 4.41 -32.20
CA HIS A 474 -44.45 3.74 -31.84
C HIS A 474 -45.69 4.55 -32.24
N LYS A 475 -46.79 3.85 -32.53
CA LYS A 475 -48.06 4.48 -32.92
C LYS A 475 -48.65 5.27 -31.75
N LYS A 476 -48.98 6.55 -31.99
CA LYS A 476 -49.66 7.41 -31.00
C LYS A 476 -50.87 6.71 -30.38
N GLY A 477 -50.87 6.60 -29.05
CA GLY A 477 -51.92 5.96 -28.27
C GLY A 477 -51.76 4.45 -28.04
N SER A 478 -50.68 3.81 -28.53
CA SER A 478 -50.32 2.45 -28.11
C SER A 478 -49.86 2.43 -26.64
N ALA A 479 -49.86 1.25 -26.03
CA ALA A 479 -49.41 1.08 -24.65
C ALA A 479 -47.94 1.52 -24.48
N GLU A 480 -47.10 1.19 -25.45
CA GLU A 480 -45.68 1.56 -25.51
C GLU A 480 -45.51 3.08 -25.64
N TYR A 481 -46.29 3.73 -26.53
CA TYR A 481 -46.27 5.18 -26.68
C TYR A 481 -46.61 5.91 -25.37
N ILE A 482 -47.60 5.41 -24.64
CA ILE A 482 -48.01 5.96 -23.34
C ILE A 482 -46.92 5.70 -22.29
N ASN A 483 -46.34 4.49 -22.26
CA ASN A 483 -45.30 4.12 -21.32
C ASN A 483 -44.05 5.02 -21.46
N TYR A 484 -43.53 5.17 -22.68
CA TYR A 484 -42.41 6.09 -22.93
C TYR A 484 -42.77 7.55 -22.62
N GLY A 485 -44.03 7.93 -22.82
CA GLY A 485 -44.54 9.25 -22.44
C GLY A 485 -44.49 9.50 -20.94
N ASN A 486 -44.78 8.47 -20.12
CA ASN A 486 -44.66 8.52 -18.67
C ASN A 486 -43.20 8.60 -18.25
N LEU A 487 -42.31 7.76 -18.81
CA LEU A 487 -40.87 7.81 -18.55
C LEU A 487 -40.28 9.21 -18.81
N ILE A 488 -40.61 9.83 -19.95
CA ILE A 488 -40.18 11.20 -20.28
C ILE A 488 -40.68 12.21 -19.25
N LYS A 489 -41.93 12.06 -18.78
CA LYS A 489 -42.52 12.96 -17.79
C LYS A 489 -41.83 12.80 -16.45
N ASP A 490 -41.56 11.58 -16.03
CA ASP A 490 -40.92 11.27 -14.75
C ASP A 490 -39.47 11.80 -14.73
N SER A 491 -38.68 11.55 -15.76
CA SER A 491 -37.32 12.11 -15.87
C SER A 491 -37.29 13.64 -15.96
N LYS A 492 -38.33 14.28 -16.54
CA LYS A 492 -38.45 15.75 -16.52
C LYS A 492 -38.72 16.28 -15.11
N ASN A 493 -39.59 15.61 -14.35
CA ASN A 493 -39.85 15.97 -12.96
C ASN A 493 -38.58 15.83 -12.11
N ASP A 494 -37.82 14.75 -12.29
CA ASP A 494 -36.55 14.55 -11.58
C ASP A 494 -35.55 15.67 -11.89
N ASN A 495 -35.47 16.09 -13.16
CA ASN A 495 -34.64 17.23 -13.55
C ASN A 495 -35.08 18.55 -12.93
N GLU A 496 -36.38 18.78 -12.76
CA GLU A 496 -36.86 19.97 -12.05
C GLU A 496 -36.45 19.93 -10.58
N ASP A 497 -36.53 18.77 -9.93
CA ASP A 497 -36.12 18.61 -8.54
C ASP A 497 -34.60 18.76 -8.36
N TYR A 498 -33.80 18.17 -9.25
CA TYR A 498 -32.34 18.40 -9.26
C TYR A 498 -31.98 19.86 -9.53
N LYS A 499 -32.70 20.56 -10.44
CA LYS A 499 -32.49 22.00 -10.71
C LYS A 499 -32.82 22.85 -9.48
N LYS A 500 -33.85 22.49 -8.68
CA LYS A 500 -34.15 23.16 -7.40
C LYS A 500 -33.03 22.96 -6.39
N VAL A 501 -32.53 21.73 -6.24
CA VAL A 501 -31.39 21.45 -5.33
C VAL A 501 -30.15 22.23 -5.79
N LEU A 502 -29.82 22.20 -7.08
CA LEU A 502 -28.68 22.92 -7.64
C LEU A 502 -28.79 24.43 -7.38
N SER A 503 -29.96 25.03 -7.62
CA SER A 503 -30.17 26.45 -7.32
C SER A 503 -30.04 26.76 -5.83
N SER A 504 -30.35 25.82 -4.95
CA SER A 504 -30.23 25.99 -3.49
C SER A 504 -28.77 25.92 -3.06
N ILE A 505 -27.98 25.01 -3.65
CA ILE A 505 -26.52 24.93 -3.46
C ILE A 505 -25.85 26.24 -3.90
N GLU A 506 -26.18 26.75 -5.09
CA GLU A 506 -25.63 28.01 -5.62
C GLU A 506 -25.95 29.24 -4.74
N LYS A 507 -27.03 29.17 -3.94
CA LYS A 507 -27.46 30.20 -2.99
C LYS A 507 -26.96 29.95 -1.56
N GLU A 508 -26.22 28.88 -1.33
CA GLU A 508 -25.80 28.41 0.00
C GLU A 508 -26.97 28.11 0.96
N ASP A 509 -28.16 27.80 0.42
CA ASP A 509 -29.36 27.42 1.19
C ASP A 509 -29.34 25.91 1.51
N TRP A 510 -28.48 25.54 2.45
CA TRP A 510 -28.24 24.14 2.82
C TRP A 510 -29.42 23.47 3.55
N GLU A 511 -30.26 24.23 4.25
CA GLU A 511 -31.47 23.69 4.91
C GLU A 511 -32.44 23.08 3.88
N THR A 512 -32.63 23.80 2.77
CA THR A 512 -33.42 23.32 1.63
C THR A 512 -32.76 22.12 0.96
N VAL A 513 -31.43 22.13 0.79
CA VAL A 513 -30.69 21.00 0.20
C VAL A 513 -30.86 19.73 1.05
N TYR A 514 -30.68 19.82 2.36
CA TYR A 514 -30.78 18.68 3.28
C TYR A 514 -32.19 18.11 3.34
N THR A 515 -33.20 18.91 3.02
CA THR A 515 -34.60 18.44 2.99
C THR A 515 -35.00 17.84 1.64
N LEU A 516 -34.53 18.43 0.53
CA LEU A 516 -34.95 18.02 -0.82
C LEU A 516 -34.13 16.87 -1.37
N TYR A 517 -32.81 16.88 -1.20
CA TYR A 517 -31.94 15.91 -1.85
C TYR A 517 -32.15 14.47 -1.32
N PRO A 518 -32.28 14.22 0.01
CA PRO A 518 -32.61 12.89 0.51
C PRO A 518 -33.91 12.32 -0.04
N LYS A 519 -34.95 13.15 -0.24
CA LYS A 519 -36.23 12.72 -0.83
C LYS A 519 -36.08 12.25 -2.28
N ILE A 520 -35.20 12.91 -3.05
CA ILE A 520 -34.86 12.47 -4.41
C ILE A 520 -34.18 11.09 -4.35
N LEU A 521 -33.25 10.90 -3.42
CA LEU A 521 -32.56 9.62 -3.23
C LEU A 521 -33.51 8.50 -2.77
N GLU A 522 -34.47 8.78 -1.88
CA GLU A 522 -35.50 7.84 -1.45
C GLU A 522 -36.40 7.38 -2.60
N LYS A 523 -36.76 8.32 -3.50
CA LYS A 523 -37.49 8.00 -4.72
C LYS A 523 -36.68 7.03 -5.59
N GLN A 524 -35.39 7.29 -5.80
CA GLN A 524 -34.51 6.41 -6.56
C GLN A 524 -34.38 5.01 -5.95
N ILE A 525 -34.28 4.91 -4.62
CA ILE A 525 -34.29 3.60 -3.94
C ILE A 525 -35.59 2.85 -4.20
N THR A 526 -36.72 3.56 -4.20
CA THR A 526 -38.05 2.95 -4.43
C THR A 526 -38.16 2.44 -5.87
N ASP A 527 -37.68 3.21 -6.85
CA ASP A 527 -37.68 2.82 -8.26
C ASP A 527 -36.77 1.60 -8.50
N LEU A 528 -35.59 1.57 -7.88
CA LEU A 528 -34.67 0.42 -7.95
C LEU A 528 -35.25 -0.85 -7.33
N LYS A 529 -35.99 -0.75 -6.22
CA LYS A 529 -36.66 -1.88 -5.58
C LYS A 529 -37.84 -2.42 -6.40
N HIS A 530 -38.50 -1.57 -7.18
CA HIS A 530 -39.66 -1.97 -7.98
C HIS A 530 -39.27 -2.73 -9.26
N ASN A 531 -38.06 -2.50 -9.76
CA ASN A 531 -37.56 -3.10 -11.01
C ASN A 531 -36.88 -4.48 -10.86
N GLU A 532 -37.09 -5.19 -9.74
CA GLU A 532 -36.50 -6.52 -9.41
C GLU A 532 -34.97 -6.66 -9.63
N SER A 533 -34.25 -5.56 -9.85
CA SER A 533 -32.80 -5.59 -10.01
C SER A 533 -32.12 -5.70 -8.64
N GLU A 534 -31.29 -6.72 -8.45
CA GLU A 534 -30.39 -6.91 -7.31
C GLU A 534 -29.29 -5.84 -7.22
N ASN A 535 -29.58 -4.56 -7.51
CA ASN A 535 -28.62 -3.46 -7.39
C ASN A 535 -28.50 -3.02 -5.91
N ILE A 536 -28.06 -3.96 -5.09
CA ILE A 536 -27.85 -3.79 -3.64
C ILE A 536 -26.85 -2.66 -3.39
N ASP A 537 -25.82 -2.55 -4.22
CA ASP A 537 -24.76 -1.54 -4.10
C ASP A 537 -25.28 -0.12 -4.32
N GLY A 538 -26.10 0.09 -5.37
CA GLY A 538 -26.74 1.37 -5.64
C GLY A 538 -27.69 1.80 -4.51
N ILE A 539 -28.47 0.85 -3.97
CA ILE A 539 -29.34 1.10 -2.83
C ILE A 539 -28.53 1.49 -1.59
N GLN A 540 -27.45 0.76 -1.28
CA GLN A 540 -26.58 1.07 -0.14
C GLN A 540 -25.91 2.44 -0.27
N PHE A 541 -25.46 2.81 -1.47
CA PHE A 541 -24.86 4.13 -1.74
C PHE A 541 -25.84 5.27 -1.46
N PHE A 542 -27.10 5.16 -1.91
CA PHE A 542 -28.12 6.16 -1.64
C PHE A 542 -28.50 6.21 -0.15
N GLN A 543 -28.60 5.06 0.52
CA GLN A 543 -28.84 4.99 1.96
C GLN A 543 -27.76 5.70 2.76
N GLN A 544 -26.48 5.54 2.38
CA GLN A 544 -25.38 6.24 3.03
C GLN A 544 -25.52 7.76 2.90
N GLN A 545 -25.84 8.26 1.70
CA GLN A 545 -26.02 9.70 1.48
C GLN A 545 -27.22 10.24 2.25
N ILE A 546 -28.35 9.53 2.27
CA ILE A 546 -29.55 9.94 3.04
C ILE A 546 -29.17 10.09 4.52
N ALA A 547 -28.59 9.04 5.13
CA ALA A 547 -28.20 9.08 6.53
C ALA A 547 -27.17 10.18 6.84
N TYR A 548 -26.31 10.53 5.88
CA TYR A 548 -25.38 11.65 6.00
C TYR A 548 -26.12 13.00 6.07
N PHE A 549 -27.00 13.29 5.12
CA PHE A 549 -27.74 14.55 5.06
C PHE A 549 -28.76 14.71 6.20
N GLU A 550 -29.46 13.64 6.58
CA GLU A 550 -30.36 13.64 7.74
C GLU A 550 -29.61 14.01 9.03
N TYR A 551 -28.41 13.44 9.21
CA TYR A 551 -27.58 13.76 10.37
C TYR A 551 -27.13 15.22 10.38
N LEU A 552 -26.73 15.77 9.23
CA LEU A 552 -26.37 17.19 9.11
C LEU A 552 -27.55 18.10 9.47
N GLN A 553 -28.76 17.74 9.02
CA GLN A 553 -29.98 18.49 9.32
C GLN A 553 -30.34 18.43 10.81
N GLU A 554 -30.32 17.22 11.40
CA GLU A 554 -30.66 17.02 12.82
C GLU A 554 -29.74 17.80 13.76
N HIS A 555 -28.48 17.99 13.37
CA HIS A 555 -27.44 18.59 14.21
C HIS A 555 -27.03 20.02 13.79
N ASP A 556 -27.70 20.62 12.80
CA ASP A 556 -27.41 21.95 12.26
C ASP A 556 -25.93 22.13 11.86
N LEU A 557 -25.45 21.22 11.00
CA LEU A 557 -24.05 21.15 10.60
C LEU A 557 -23.82 21.66 9.17
N ALA A 558 -22.70 22.36 8.98
CA ALA A 558 -22.25 22.80 7.67
C ALA A 558 -21.87 21.62 6.78
N TYR A 559 -22.21 21.71 5.49
CA TYR A 559 -21.92 20.68 4.51
C TYR A 559 -20.41 20.50 4.34
N GLU A 560 -20.01 19.24 4.21
CA GLU A 560 -18.65 18.84 3.90
C GLU A 560 -18.72 17.70 2.88
N ASN A 561 -17.83 17.68 1.89
CA ASN A 561 -17.78 16.49 1.04
C ASN A 561 -17.26 15.28 1.84
N ILE A 562 -18.02 14.17 1.84
CA ILE A 562 -17.71 12.97 2.63
C ILE A 562 -16.38 12.31 2.22
N ASP A 563 -16.06 12.32 0.93
CA ASP A 563 -14.83 11.71 0.38
C ASP A 563 -13.62 12.65 0.53
N PHE A 564 -13.89 13.96 0.55
CA PHE A 564 -12.87 15.01 0.62
C PHE A 564 -13.07 15.93 1.84
N PRO A 565 -13.01 15.42 3.08
CA PRO A 565 -13.23 16.27 4.25
C PRO A 565 -12.16 17.36 4.39
N ILE A 566 -12.52 18.52 4.92
CA ILE A 566 -11.68 19.71 5.09
C ILE A 566 -11.66 20.23 6.54
N TYR A 567 -12.68 19.94 7.34
CA TYR A 567 -12.81 20.43 8.70
C TYR A 567 -11.85 19.74 9.66
N GLY A 568 -11.56 20.41 10.78
CA GLY A 568 -10.54 20.06 11.77
C GLY A 568 -10.29 18.56 11.97
N LEU A 569 -11.28 17.91 12.58
CA LEU A 569 -11.22 16.51 13.00
C LEU A 569 -11.55 15.53 11.87
N SER A 570 -12.51 15.85 10.99
CA SER A 570 -12.88 15.02 9.83
C SER A 570 -11.69 14.84 8.88
N PHE A 571 -11.00 15.92 8.54
CA PHE A 571 -9.76 15.87 7.74
C PHE A 571 -8.67 15.09 8.47
N THR A 572 -8.46 15.34 9.77
CA THR A 572 -7.42 14.64 10.54
C THR A 572 -7.67 13.13 10.56
N THR A 573 -8.93 12.70 10.75
CA THR A 573 -9.32 11.29 10.70
C THR A 573 -9.17 10.70 9.31
N SER A 574 -9.59 11.38 8.25
CA SER A 574 -9.41 10.92 6.87
C SER A 574 -7.93 10.79 6.48
N LEU A 575 -7.09 11.77 6.83
CA LEU A 575 -5.65 11.68 6.60
C LEU A 575 -5.02 10.53 7.40
N THR A 576 -5.55 10.26 8.61
CA THR A 576 -5.17 9.10 9.43
C THR A 576 -5.68 7.77 8.87
N LYS A 577 -6.77 7.76 8.10
CA LYS A 577 -7.22 6.58 7.37
C LYS A 577 -6.32 6.27 6.16
N LEU A 578 -5.78 7.31 5.51
CA LEU A 578 -5.11 7.19 4.21
C LEU A 578 -3.59 6.97 4.31
N ILE A 579 -2.85 7.90 4.92
CA ILE A 579 -1.36 7.89 4.86
C ILE A 579 -0.67 8.16 6.20
N LEU A 580 -1.33 8.88 7.11
CA LEU A 580 -0.68 9.35 8.33
C LEU A 580 -0.18 8.22 9.25
N PRO A 581 -0.80 7.03 9.38
CA PRO A 581 -0.28 5.95 10.23
C PRO A 581 1.12 5.51 9.82
N ILE A 582 1.38 5.45 8.51
CA ILE A 582 2.68 5.08 7.95
C ILE A 582 3.71 6.18 8.25
N ILE A 583 3.36 7.43 7.96
CA ILE A 583 4.26 8.59 8.18
C ILE A 583 4.60 8.73 9.68
N LEU A 584 3.60 8.65 10.55
CA LEU A 584 3.78 8.73 12.01
C LEU A 584 4.64 7.58 12.52
N THR A 585 4.41 6.36 12.04
CA THR A 585 5.21 5.19 12.40
C THR A 585 6.66 5.36 11.97
N ILE A 586 6.92 5.84 10.75
CA ILE A 586 8.28 6.15 10.27
C ILE A 586 8.94 7.21 11.16
N CYS A 587 8.23 8.28 11.52
CA CYS A 587 8.73 9.34 12.40
C CYS A 587 9.06 8.80 13.80
N CYS A 588 8.17 7.98 14.38
CA CYS A 588 8.36 7.32 15.67
C CYS A 588 9.58 6.40 15.63
N ILE A 589 9.70 5.52 14.64
CA ILE A 589 10.85 4.62 14.50
C ILE A 589 12.14 5.43 14.34
N TYR A 590 12.14 6.49 13.52
CA TYR A 590 13.31 7.36 13.37
C TYR A 590 13.75 7.99 14.68
N LEU A 591 12.82 8.58 15.44
CA LEU A 591 13.10 9.18 16.73
C LEU A 591 13.64 8.14 17.70
N LEU A 592 12.98 6.99 17.81
CA LEU A 592 13.33 5.92 18.74
C LEU A 592 14.67 5.26 18.39
N ALA A 593 14.90 4.93 17.12
CA ALA A 593 16.15 4.35 16.64
C ALA A 593 17.31 5.28 17.00
N GLN A 594 17.15 6.57 16.74
CA GLN A 594 18.14 7.58 17.06
C GLN A 594 18.34 7.75 18.57
N PHE A 595 17.26 7.79 19.35
CA PHE A 595 17.27 8.02 20.79
C PHE A 595 17.87 6.84 21.56
N PHE A 596 17.41 5.61 21.27
CA PHE A 596 17.88 4.44 21.99
C PHE A 596 19.32 4.07 21.68
N THR A 597 19.83 4.43 20.51
CA THR A 597 21.25 4.20 20.17
C THR A 597 22.17 5.36 20.54
N LEU A 598 21.69 6.42 21.21
CA LEU A 598 22.55 7.56 21.63
C LEU A 598 23.74 7.13 22.51
N ASP A 599 23.55 6.05 23.28
CA ASP A 599 24.55 5.51 24.20
C ASP A 599 25.44 4.44 23.55
N TYR A 600 25.27 4.13 22.27
CA TYR A 600 26.14 3.21 21.55
C TYR A 600 27.15 3.96 20.69
N VAL A 601 28.43 3.87 21.05
CA VAL A 601 29.55 4.43 20.26
C VAL A 601 30.40 3.28 19.76
N LYS A 602 30.44 3.09 18.43
CA LYS A 602 31.15 1.97 17.79
C LYS A 602 30.77 0.59 18.38
N GLY A 603 29.49 0.41 18.74
CA GLY A 603 28.95 -0.82 19.32
C GLY A 603 29.22 -1.03 20.82
N LEU A 604 29.94 -0.10 21.45
CA LEU A 604 30.15 -0.07 22.90
C LEU A 604 29.08 0.76 23.59
N ASP A 605 28.58 0.24 24.70
CA ASP A 605 27.58 0.92 25.52
C ASP A 605 28.26 1.87 26.51
N ILE A 606 28.16 3.18 26.25
CA ILE A 606 28.71 4.23 27.12
C ILE A 606 27.78 4.56 28.28
N SER A 607 26.54 4.04 28.30
CA SER A 607 25.62 4.27 29.43
C SER A 607 26.10 3.64 30.74
N VAL A 608 27.01 2.67 30.62
CA VAL A 608 27.74 2.06 31.73
C VAL A 608 28.57 3.08 32.52
N LEU A 609 28.96 4.18 31.90
CA LEU A 609 29.74 5.24 32.53
C LEU A 609 28.88 6.19 33.37
N TYR A 610 27.54 6.16 33.22
CA TYR A 610 26.67 6.99 34.03
C TYR A 610 26.68 6.50 35.50
N PRO A 611 26.68 7.41 36.48
CA PRO A 611 26.66 7.06 37.91
C PRO A 611 25.25 6.63 38.36
N LEU A 612 24.60 5.77 37.59
CA LEU A 612 23.23 5.27 37.79
C LEU A 612 23.23 3.74 37.78
N GLN A 613 22.35 3.14 38.58
CA GLN A 613 22.13 1.69 38.54
C GLN A 613 21.57 1.29 37.16
N SER A 614 22.14 0.25 36.55
CA SER A 614 21.75 -0.22 35.21
C SER A 614 20.24 -0.50 35.06
N LYS A 615 19.56 -1.00 36.10
CA LYS A 615 18.09 -1.18 36.10
C LYS A 615 17.34 0.16 36.03
N LYS A 616 17.79 1.17 36.78
CA LYS A 616 17.19 2.51 36.79
C LYS A 616 17.43 3.24 35.46
N THR A 617 18.63 3.11 34.89
CA THR A 617 18.96 3.69 33.58
C THR A 617 18.10 3.09 32.47
N PHE A 618 17.97 1.76 32.44
CA PHE A 618 17.08 1.06 31.50
C PHE A 618 15.64 1.57 31.60
N LEU A 619 15.05 1.55 32.80
CA LEU A 619 13.65 1.92 32.99
C LEU A 619 13.42 3.39 32.64
N THR A 620 14.32 4.29 33.04
CA THR A 620 14.24 5.73 32.72
C THR A 620 14.30 5.94 31.21
N LYS A 621 15.21 5.24 30.52
CA LYS A 621 15.38 5.36 29.07
C LYS A 621 14.15 4.85 28.32
N LEU A 622 13.59 3.71 28.72
CA LEU A 622 12.37 3.17 28.12
C LEU A 622 11.18 4.12 28.31
N MET A 623 10.96 4.62 29.53
CA MET A 623 9.88 5.57 29.84
C MET A 623 10.03 6.88 29.05
N LEU A 624 11.24 7.43 28.94
CA LEU A 624 11.49 8.61 28.12
C LEU A 624 11.19 8.35 26.64
N GLY A 625 11.55 7.17 26.13
CA GLY A 625 11.25 6.78 24.76
C GLY A 625 9.74 6.79 24.48
N ILE A 626 8.96 6.18 25.37
CA ILE A 626 7.49 6.16 25.32
C ILE A 626 6.92 7.58 25.39
N VAL A 627 7.39 8.41 26.33
CA VAL A 627 6.89 9.78 26.48
C VAL A 627 7.17 10.60 25.22
N PHE A 628 8.38 10.49 24.63
CA PHE A 628 8.71 11.25 23.42
C PHE A 628 7.87 10.84 22.22
N THR A 629 7.58 9.56 22.03
CA THR A 629 6.78 9.10 20.88
C THR A 629 5.30 9.41 21.04
N VAL A 630 4.72 9.19 22.23
CA VAL A 630 3.32 9.55 22.50
C VAL A 630 3.12 11.07 22.40
N ALA A 631 4.06 11.87 22.90
CA ALA A 631 4.00 13.32 22.75
C ALA A 631 4.10 13.74 21.28
N MET A 632 5.03 13.15 20.51
CA MET A 632 5.17 13.46 19.08
C MET A 632 3.92 13.07 18.28
N TYR A 633 3.36 11.88 18.52
CA TYR A 633 2.10 11.42 17.92
C TYR A 633 0.97 12.42 18.20
N SER A 634 0.79 12.81 19.46
CA SER A 634 -0.27 13.73 19.89
C SER A 634 -0.08 15.14 19.32
N VAL A 635 1.15 15.68 19.35
CA VAL A 635 1.46 17.01 18.83
C VAL A 635 1.26 17.10 17.33
N LEU A 636 1.61 16.05 16.57
CA LEU A 636 1.41 16.03 15.12
C LEU A 636 -0.07 16.04 14.76
N LEU A 637 -0.88 15.18 15.39
CA LEU A 637 -2.33 15.17 15.19
C LEU A 637 -2.96 16.51 15.58
N LEU A 638 -2.58 17.06 16.73
CA LEU A 638 -3.06 18.37 17.18
C LEU A 638 -2.66 19.49 16.22
N SER A 639 -1.43 19.46 15.68
CA SER A 639 -0.96 20.47 14.72
C SER A 639 -1.78 20.43 13.44
N ILE A 640 -2.09 19.24 12.92
CA ILE A 640 -2.92 19.07 11.72
C ILE A 640 -4.32 19.61 11.98
N LEU A 641 -4.95 19.19 13.09
CA LEU A 641 -6.28 19.65 13.49
C LEU A 641 -6.34 21.17 13.67
N LEU A 642 -5.33 21.79 14.29
CA LEU A 642 -5.30 23.23 14.49
C LEU A 642 -5.11 23.97 13.17
N ILE A 643 -4.21 23.51 12.30
CA ILE A 643 -3.99 24.14 10.99
C ILE A 643 -5.27 24.10 10.17
N THR A 644 -5.94 22.95 10.07
CA THR A 644 -7.18 22.81 9.28
C THR A 644 -8.33 23.63 9.86
N THR A 645 -8.46 23.66 11.19
CA THR A 645 -9.45 24.51 11.88
C THR A 645 -9.19 26.00 11.62
N LEU A 646 -7.93 26.43 11.59
CA LEU A 646 -7.57 27.82 11.28
C LEU A 646 -7.90 28.21 9.83
N PHE A 647 -7.74 27.30 8.87
CA PHE A 647 -8.05 27.55 7.46
C PHE A 647 -9.56 27.51 7.16
N THR A 648 -10.31 26.64 7.82
CA THR A 648 -11.74 26.42 7.54
C THR A 648 -12.69 27.13 8.49
N GLY A 649 -12.20 27.59 9.65
CA GLY A 649 -13.03 28.16 10.71
C GLY A 649 -13.86 27.14 11.49
N ASN A 650 -13.79 25.85 11.14
CA ASN A 650 -14.61 24.79 11.75
C ASN A 650 -13.75 23.59 12.19
N ALA A 651 -13.87 23.21 13.45
CA ALA A 651 -13.14 22.09 14.04
C ALA A 651 -13.71 20.71 13.63
N GLY A 652 -14.93 20.66 13.08
CA GLY A 652 -15.55 19.43 12.58
C GLY A 652 -15.80 18.36 13.65
N LEU A 653 -15.95 18.75 14.93
CA LEU A 653 -16.02 17.78 16.04
C LEU A 653 -17.28 16.90 16.00
N GLN A 654 -18.40 17.47 15.55
CA GLN A 654 -19.69 16.79 15.44
C GLN A 654 -19.98 16.30 14.03
N GLN A 655 -19.09 16.50 13.06
CA GLN A 655 -19.34 16.05 11.70
C GLN A 655 -19.62 14.53 11.66
N PRO A 656 -20.52 14.05 10.79
CA PRO A 656 -20.85 12.65 10.72
C PRO A 656 -19.67 11.86 10.18
N PHE A 657 -19.42 10.72 10.81
CA PHE A 657 -18.61 9.64 10.29
C PHE A 657 -19.53 8.47 9.98
N MET A 658 -19.55 8.02 8.72
CA MET A 658 -20.46 6.97 8.29
C MET A 658 -19.91 5.59 8.64
N LEU A 659 -20.70 4.79 9.35
CA LEU A 659 -20.41 3.40 9.69
C LEU A 659 -21.46 2.49 9.06
N GLN A 660 -21.04 1.31 8.63
CA GLN A 660 -21.96 0.26 8.20
C GLN A 660 -22.07 -0.78 9.30
N ASN A 661 -23.30 -1.16 9.66
CA ASN A 661 -23.53 -2.25 10.62
C ASN A 661 -23.41 -3.63 9.94
N SER A 662 -23.48 -4.72 10.72
CA SER A 662 -23.40 -6.10 10.21
C SER A 662 -24.56 -6.51 9.31
N GLU A 663 -25.65 -5.73 9.28
CA GLU A 663 -26.83 -5.94 8.45
C GLU A 663 -26.79 -5.08 7.16
N GLY A 664 -25.69 -4.35 6.92
CA GLY A 664 -25.50 -3.51 5.74
C GLY A 664 -26.11 -2.11 5.83
N VAL A 665 -26.71 -1.74 6.96
CA VAL A 665 -27.34 -0.43 7.19
C VAL A 665 -26.30 0.61 7.59
N TRP A 666 -26.35 1.77 6.94
CA TRP A 666 -25.50 2.91 7.24
C TRP A 666 -26.03 3.71 8.43
N GLN A 667 -25.12 4.05 9.34
CA GLN A 667 -25.39 4.90 10.49
C GLN A 667 -24.32 5.99 10.61
N ALA A 668 -24.76 7.23 10.80
CA ALA A 668 -23.88 8.35 11.12
C ALA A 668 -23.56 8.38 12.62
N VAL A 669 -22.28 8.55 12.96
CA VAL A 669 -21.82 8.81 14.34
C VAL A 669 -20.96 10.07 14.39
N SER A 670 -20.96 10.78 15.52
CA SER A 670 -20.14 11.99 15.67
C SER A 670 -18.63 11.70 15.55
N MET A 671 -17.92 12.58 14.83
CA MET A 671 -16.47 12.46 14.62
C MET A 671 -15.67 12.37 15.93
N ILE A 672 -16.07 13.10 16.97
CA ILE A 672 -15.43 13.06 18.29
C ILE A 672 -15.57 11.70 18.99
N SER A 673 -16.67 10.99 18.77
CA SER A 673 -16.88 9.63 19.30
C SER A 673 -15.88 8.67 18.65
N MET A 674 -15.75 8.76 17.32
CA MET A 674 -14.80 7.95 16.55
C MET A 674 -13.35 8.28 16.92
N PHE A 675 -13.02 9.57 17.08
CA PHE A 675 -11.70 10.03 17.50
C PHE A 675 -11.22 9.34 18.78
N LYS A 676 -12.05 9.31 19.82
CA LYS A 676 -11.69 8.68 21.11
C LYS A 676 -11.29 7.22 20.93
N LYS A 677 -12.01 6.48 20.09
CA LYS A 677 -11.78 5.05 19.84
C LYS A 677 -10.42 4.82 19.15
N TRP A 678 -10.21 5.43 17.99
CA TRP A 678 -8.98 5.18 17.21
C TRP A 678 -7.75 5.86 17.83
N PHE A 679 -7.90 7.03 18.45
CA PHE A 679 -6.77 7.72 19.11
C PHE A 679 -6.19 6.88 20.24
N PHE A 680 -7.04 6.31 21.09
CA PHE A 680 -6.60 5.46 22.19
C PHE A 680 -5.85 4.21 21.68
N LEU A 681 -6.38 3.59 20.63
CA LEU A 681 -5.74 2.44 19.99
C LEU A 681 -4.37 2.81 19.39
N GLY A 682 -4.27 3.96 18.72
CA GLY A 682 -3.02 4.50 18.18
C GLY A 682 -1.96 4.81 19.24
N VAL A 683 -2.36 5.30 20.42
CA VAL A 683 -1.46 5.51 21.56
C VAL A 683 -0.91 4.17 22.07
N LEU A 684 -1.76 3.16 22.25
CA LEU A 684 -1.32 1.81 22.66
C LEU A 684 -0.35 1.20 21.65
N PHE A 685 -0.63 1.35 20.35
CA PHE A 685 0.28 0.91 19.29
C PHE A 685 1.63 1.63 19.38
N THR A 686 1.63 2.95 19.62
CA THR A 686 2.86 3.75 19.76
C THR A 686 3.70 3.32 20.97
N ILE A 687 3.06 2.92 22.08
CA ILE A 687 3.74 2.35 23.24
C ILE A 687 4.38 1.00 22.87
N ASN A 688 3.61 0.11 22.23
CA ASN A 688 4.11 -1.18 21.75
C ASN A 688 5.34 -1.01 20.84
N LEU A 689 5.23 -0.12 19.84
CA LEU A 689 6.31 0.23 18.92
C LEU A 689 7.57 0.71 19.67
N SER A 690 7.40 1.51 20.72
CA SER A 690 8.51 2.04 21.51
C SER A 690 9.30 0.94 22.22
N ILE A 691 8.61 -0.06 22.78
CA ILE A 691 9.27 -1.20 23.44
C ILE A 691 9.93 -2.11 22.40
N PHE A 692 9.26 -2.37 21.27
CA PHE A 692 9.82 -3.15 20.18
C PHE A 692 11.12 -2.54 19.61
N VAL A 693 11.14 -1.24 19.30
CA VAL A 693 12.35 -0.57 18.80
C VAL A 693 13.45 -0.53 19.86
N TYR A 694 13.11 -0.47 21.15
CA TYR A 694 14.10 -0.62 22.22
C TYR A 694 14.78 -1.99 22.16
N ILE A 695 14.02 -3.08 22.02
CA ILE A 695 14.57 -4.44 21.86
C ILE A 695 15.51 -4.52 20.66
N LEU A 696 15.08 -4.00 19.50
CA LEU A 696 15.93 -3.95 18.31
C LEU A 696 17.22 -3.14 18.53
N SER A 697 17.11 -1.99 19.20
CA SER A 697 18.27 -1.14 19.50
C SER A 697 19.32 -1.84 20.35
N PHE A 698 18.87 -2.70 21.27
CA PHE A 698 19.75 -3.47 22.14
C PHE A 698 20.50 -4.58 21.38
N LEU A 699 19.82 -5.22 20.42
CA LEU A 699 20.38 -6.29 19.59
C LEU A 699 21.35 -5.75 18.51
N ILE A 700 20.98 -4.67 17.85
CA ILE A 700 21.67 -4.14 16.66
C ILE A 700 22.73 -3.09 17.02
N ARG A 701 22.41 -2.18 17.97
CA ARG A 701 23.31 -1.12 18.50
C ARG A 701 23.82 -0.08 17.49
N GLU A 702 23.30 -0.09 16.26
CA GLU A 702 23.60 0.89 15.22
C GLU A 702 22.32 1.57 14.74
N ASP A 703 22.26 2.89 14.82
CA ASP A 703 21.06 3.72 14.59
C ASP A 703 20.41 3.49 13.23
N MET A 704 21.20 3.49 12.17
CA MET A 704 20.77 3.25 10.80
C MET A 704 20.18 1.85 10.61
N PHE A 705 20.80 0.82 11.21
CA PHE A 705 20.34 -0.57 11.09
C PHE A 705 19.06 -0.80 11.89
N VAL A 706 18.95 -0.21 13.09
CA VAL A 706 17.72 -0.25 13.87
C VAL A 706 16.57 0.37 13.09
N LEU A 707 16.80 1.54 12.46
CA LEU A 707 15.80 2.20 11.63
C LEU A 707 15.33 1.29 10.49
N ILE A 708 16.23 0.80 9.64
CA ILE A 708 15.83 0.01 8.47
C ILE A 708 15.19 -1.33 8.87
N THR A 709 15.71 -2.01 9.89
CA THR A 709 15.15 -3.28 10.36
C THR A 709 13.76 -3.07 10.96
N ALA A 710 13.57 -2.02 11.76
CA ALA A 710 12.25 -1.71 12.31
C ALA A 710 11.25 -1.33 11.21
N LEU A 711 11.65 -0.55 10.20
CA LEU A 711 10.79 -0.22 9.07
C LEU A 711 10.37 -1.46 8.29
N LEU A 712 11.31 -2.33 7.93
CA LEU A 712 11.01 -3.56 7.18
C LEU A 712 10.12 -4.52 7.97
N VAL A 713 10.35 -4.69 9.28
CA VAL A 713 9.53 -5.59 10.09
C VAL A 713 8.14 -4.98 10.32
N ILE A 714 8.03 -3.73 10.76
CA ILE A 714 6.72 -3.15 11.07
C ILE A 714 5.88 -2.99 9.80
N LEU A 715 6.41 -2.35 8.75
CA LEU A 715 5.65 -2.17 7.52
C LEU A 715 5.42 -3.50 6.81
N GLY A 716 6.42 -4.40 6.80
CA GLY A 716 6.26 -5.74 6.22
C GLY A 716 5.09 -6.50 6.83
N PHE A 717 4.99 -6.54 8.17
CA PHE A 717 3.89 -7.23 8.85
C PHE A 717 2.53 -6.50 8.77
N VAL A 718 2.51 -5.20 8.47
CA VAL A 718 1.24 -4.48 8.19
C VAL A 718 0.65 -4.94 6.86
N TYR A 719 1.48 -5.08 5.83
CA TYR A 719 1.03 -5.45 4.48
C TYR A 719 0.98 -6.95 4.24
N LEU A 720 1.70 -7.76 5.02
CA LEU A 720 1.76 -9.21 4.84
C LEU A 720 0.37 -9.89 4.77
N PRO A 721 -0.63 -9.54 5.61
CA PRO A 721 -1.98 -10.11 5.49
C PRO A 721 -2.68 -9.79 4.17
N LYS A 722 -2.39 -8.63 3.55
CA LYS A 722 -2.94 -8.25 2.23
C LYS A 722 -2.34 -9.11 1.12
N LEU A 723 -1.05 -9.44 1.26
CA LEU A 723 -0.28 -10.15 0.23
C LEU A 723 -0.44 -11.66 0.30
N VAL A 724 -0.70 -12.22 1.48
CA VAL A 724 -0.81 -13.67 1.70
C VAL A 724 -2.17 -13.97 2.33
N ARG A 725 -3.15 -14.39 1.53
CA ARG A 725 -4.54 -14.67 1.99
C ARG A 725 -4.58 -15.59 3.23
N GLY A 726 -3.73 -16.62 3.29
CA GLY A 726 -3.66 -17.54 4.43
C GLY A 726 -3.25 -16.89 5.77
N ILE A 727 -2.66 -15.69 5.74
CA ILE A 727 -2.27 -14.90 6.92
C ILE A 727 -3.39 -13.95 7.37
N ALA A 728 -4.28 -13.53 6.46
CA ALA A 728 -5.39 -12.61 6.74
C ALA A 728 -6.30 -13.08 7.90
N GLN A 729 -6.57 -14.39 7.97
CA GLN A 729 -7.34 -15.00 9.06
C GLN A 729 -6.70 -14.85 10.45
N TYR A 730 -5.37 -14.70 10.51
CA TYR A 730 -4.62 -14.51 11.76
C TYR A 730 -4.24 -13.05 12.03
N ALA A 731 -4.63 -12.12 11.15
CA ALA A 731 -4.21 -10.73 11.24
C ALA A 731 -4.62 -10.05 12.56
N HIS A 732 -5.75 -10.44 13.16
CA HIS A 732 -6.20 -9.92 14.46
C HIS A 732 -5.19 -10.19 15.61
N LEU A 733 -4.29 -11.16 15.48
CA LEU A 733 -3.27 -11.48 16.49
C LEU A 733 -2.01 -10.62 16.38
N PHE A 734 -1.81 -9.91 15.27
CA PHE A 734 -0.61 -9.11 15.07
C PHE A 734 -0.77 -7.70 15.66
N PRO A 735 0.15 -7.26 16.54
CA PRO A 735 0.16 -5.88 17.04
C PRO A 735 0.21 -4.84 15.92
N THR A 736 0.82 -5.17 14.78
CA THR A 736 0.97 -4.29 13.61
C THR A 736 -0.34 -4.02 12.87
N THR A 737 -1.32 -4.92 12.94
CA THR A 737 -2.66 -4.72 12.35
C THR A 737 -3.33 -3.47 12.92
N TYR A 738 -3.09 -3.19 14.20
CA TYR A 738 -3.65 -2.05 14.92
C TYR A 738 -2.88 -0.74 14.74
N MET A 739 -1.83 -0.72 13.88
CA MET A 739 -1.24 0.53 13.40
C MET A 739 -2.29 1.36 12.66
N ASP A 740 -3.15 0.70 11.89
CA ASP A 740 -4.23 1.32 11.12
C ASP A 740 -5.48 1.52 11.98
N SER A 741 -5.33 2.32 13.03
CA SER A 741 -6.34 2.46 14.09
C SER A 741 -7.70 2.96 13.60
N VAL A 742 -7.76 3.73 12.51
CA VAL A 742 -9.02 4.23 11.94
C VAL A 742 -9.74 3.13 11.17
N ASN A 743 -9.03 2.41 10.27
CA ASN A 743 -9.63 1.30 9.52
C ASN A 743 -10.02 0.11 10.41
N VAL A 744 -9.41 -0.02 11.61
CA VAL A 744 -9.89 -0.96 12.63
C VAL A 744 -11.15 -0.45 13.33
N ALA A 745 -11.23 0.86 13.59
CA ALA A 745 -12.33 1.45 14.33
C ALA A 745 -13.62 1.53 13.51
N ASP A 746 -13.53 1.72 12.19
CA ASP A 746 -14.68 1.75 11.28
C ASP A 746 -15.07 0.38 10.71
N GLY A 747 -14.27 -0.66 10.97
CA GLY A 747 -14.52 -2.03 10.50
C GLY A 747 -14.01 -2.32 9.08
N PHE A 748 -13.46 -1.34 8.37
CA PHE A 748 -12.96 -1.51 7.01
C PHE A 748 -11.88 -2.60 6.93
N LEU A 749 -10.96 -2.64 7.90
CA LEU A 749 -9.89 -3.64 7.91
C LEU A 749 -10.41 -5.06 8.18
N ALA A 750 -11.50 -5.19 8.95
CA ALA A 750 -12.15 -6.47 9.22
C ALA A 750 -12.81 -7.01 7.94
N GLN A 751 -13.52 -6.14 7.20
CA GLN A 751 -14.10 -6.49 5.90
C GLN A 751 -13.03 -6.82 4.87
N GLN A 752 -11.99 -5.98 4.76
CA GLN A 752 -10.88 -6.17 3.82
C GLN A 752 -10.17 -7.52 4.00
N TYR A 753 -10.05 -8.00 5.23
CA TYR A 753 -9.38 -9.27 5.54
C TYR A 753 -10.34 -10.45 5.69
N GLY A 754 -11.66 -10.24 5.55
CA GLY A 754 -12.67 -11.26 5.85
C GLY A 754 -12.57 -11.77 7.30
N ASN A 755 -12.19 -10.89 8.24
CA ASN A 755 -11.84 -11.26 9.61
C ASN A 755 -12.54 -10.35 10.62
N THR A 756 -13.75 -10.74 11.02
CA THR A 756 -14.59 -10.01 11.99
C THR A 756 -13.99 -9.96 13.42
N SER A 757 -12.94 -10.74 13.69
CA SER A 757 -12.21 -10.67 14.97
C SER A 757 -11.35 -9.42 15.08
N ILE A 758 -11.08 -8.72 13.97
CA ILE A 758 -10.40 -7.42 13.97
C ILE A 758 -11.38 -6.37 14.49
N SER A 759 -11.21 -5.99 15.75
CA SER A 759 -12.03 -4.99 16.41
C SER A 759 -11.20 -4.14 17.36
N ILE A 760 -11.76 -3.01 17.81
CA ILE A 760 -11.11 -2.16 18.84
C ILE A 760 -10.86 -2.96 20.13
N SER A 761 -11.80 -3.81 20.55
CA SER A 761 -11.68 -4.60 21.78
C SER A 761 -10.55 -5.63 21.69
N THR A 762 -10.48 -6.35 20.56
CA THR A 762 -9.40 -7.29 20.27
C THR A 762 -8.05 -6.55 20.21
N GLY A 763 -8.02 -5.37 19.57
CA GLY A 763 -6.82 -4.55 19.47
C GLY A 763 -6.26 -4.09 20.80
N ILE A 764 -7.11 -3.59 21.70
CA ILE A 764 -6.69 -3.22 23.05
C ILE A 764 -6.08 -4.44 23.77
N SER A 765 -6.73 -5.60 23.69
CA SER A 765 -6.29 -6.83 24.34
C SER A 765 -4.93 -7.31 23.81
N VAL A 766 -4.79 -7.40 22.48
CA VAL A 766 -3.57 -7.87 21.82
C VAL A 766 -2.40 -6.92 22.06
N LEU A 767 -2.63 -5.60 21.98
CA LEU A 767 -1.57 -4.62 22.25
C LEU A 767 -1.11 -4.65 23.71
N LEU A 768 -2.01 -4.78 24.68
CA LEU A 768 -1.66 -4.90 26.10
C LEU A 768 -0.85 -6.18 26.38
N VAL A 769 -1.31 -7.33 25.88
CA VAL A 769 -0.56 -8.61 26.01
C VAL A 769 0.82 -8.48 25.39
N SER A 770 0.90 -7.91 24.18
CA SER A 770 2.17 -7.70 23.48
C SER A 770 3.11 -6.75 24.24
N ILE A 771 2.60 -5.66 24.82
CA ILE A 771 3.38 -4.75 25.68
C ILE A 771 3.98 -5.50 26.87
N VAL A 772 3.19 -6.33 27.56
CA VAL A 772 3.66 -7.12 28.71
C VAL A 772 4.75 -8.11 28.28
N VAL A 773 4.52 -8.87 27.22
CA VAL A 773 5.49 -9.85 26.70
C VAL A 773 6.80 -9.17 26.29
N GLN A 774 6.72 -8.06 25.53
CA GLN A 774 7.91 -7.31 25.12
C GLN A 774 8.65 -6.70 26.32
N PHE A 775 7.94 -6.25 27.35
CA PHE A 775 8.55 -5.73 28.56
C PHE A 775 9.30 -6.82 29.34
N ILE A 776 8.74 -8.03 29.44
CA ILE A 776 9.42 -9.20 30.03
C ILE A 776 10.71 -9.52 29.25
N ILE A 777 10.64 -9.51 27.90
CA ILE A 777 11.82 -9.70 27.05
C ILE A 777 12.89 -8.63 27.34
N CYS A 778 12.51 -7.36 27.51
CA CYS A 778 13.43 -6.29 27.88
C CYS A 778 14.16 -6.57 29.20
N ILE A 779 13.43 -7.06 30.22
CA ILE A 779 14.00 -7.43 31.51
C ILE A 779 15.01 -8.58 31.37
N ILE A 780 14.64 -9.63 30.62
CA ILE A 780 15.51 -10.79 30.37
C ILE A 780 16.80 -10.36 29.67
N LEU A 781 16.69 -9.56 28.61
CA LEU A 781 17.84 -9.05 27.85
C LEU A 781 18.78 -8.21 28.72
N ASN A 782 18.23 -7.32 29.55
CA ASN A 782 19.03 -6.48 30.44
C ASN A 782 19.74 -7.29 31.54
N ASN A 783 19.09 -8.33 32.08
CA ASN A 783 19.71 -9.22 33.06
C ASN A 783 20.81 -10.09 32.43
N ALA A 784 20.60 -10.62 31.22
CA ALA A 784 21.61 -11.39 30.47
C ALA A 784 22.85 -10.54 30.15
N TYR A 785 22.66 -9.26 29.83
CA TYR A 785 23.76 -8.31 29.62
C TYR A 785 24.65 -8.16 30.86
N LYS A 786 24.02 -8.04 32.04
CA LYS A 786 24.74 -7.94 33.32
C LYS A 786 25.61 -9.17 33.58
N LEU A 787 25.13 -10.37 33.29
CA LEU A 787 25.88 -11.62 33.47
C LEU A 787 27.10 -11.70 32.53
N ARG A 788 26.96 -11.26 31.27
CA ARG A 788 28.09 -11.15 30.32
C ARG A 788 29.16 -10.15 30.77
N LYS A 789 28.76 -9.10 31.49
CA LYS A 789 29.68 -8.11 32.07
C LYS A 789 30.47 -8.65 33.26
N ILE A 790 29.86 -9.55 34.05
CA ILE A 790 30.51 -10.19 35.21
C ILE A 790 31.51 -11.25 34.76
N ARG A 791 31.24 -12.03 33.69
CA ARG A 791 32.16 -13.05 33.15
C ARG A 791 33.38 -12.50 32.37
N LYS A 792 33.40 -11.22 32.01
CA LYS A 792 34.50 -10.57 31.27
C LYS A 792 35.42 -9.72 32.16
N ARG A 793 35.12 -9.65 33.45
CA ARG A 793 36.03 -9.21 34.51
C ARG A 793 36.59 -10.47 35.16
#